data_AF-A0A2J8A732-F1
#
_entry.id   AF-A0A2J8A732-F1
#
_cell.length_a   1.000
_cell.length_b   1.000
_cell.length_c   1.000
_cell.angle_alpha   90.00
_cell.angle_beta   90.00
_cell.angle_gamma   90.00
#
_symmetry.space_group_name_H-M   'P 1'
#
loop_
_entity.id
_entity.type
_entity.pdbx_description
1 polymer ?
#
loop_
_entity_poly.entity_id
_entity_poly.type
_entity_poly.pdbx_seq_one_letter_code
_entity_poly.pdbx_strand_id
1 'polypeptide(L)'
;MESDAEPSLEECIRRLREVIDAATLNAPAPPTGASASDSSQPPTANGPALARLYTELAAVQAQHPPCADWAEPLVQHGIVPAAVALLQHILLAYRHSPSSFQPPTTTLPEGAGEGPAPAKEADQEDKEADHVLYCLVAVRTAALLVSCAAESLVEGALVHVQLWEQLAARATLQALADAARGVEAEVWPAQRAAAAAGGGAQDVQGPAGSCELASHAAVVLSSVALSVSCATELCSGGADDATWAAARQQLLAALKDSGVLSALSAALLSAPPCPEVAPDAEALDDATHFMAAAQSDTFDALEWLATGTVTWAGLEAVTALLAAPDVQRLRWAALEQLAGSGPSTAGDPAAAPDGAASAQGVQEAAAAPSVVRLHDTAARLAAARRLLPPPRRLAALAAACSRTLCLEVEVELQGLALGVMAPGADPDADSVRATCMGLVKQLADLAFVSDTLAEAEARACAPDVLAFNAWALRALAAGGGGAAVPVGGDDEEEEAEEDRTPAGDAGHILHLLCLKLNDWRDFSPATQAAYVQRLLPTGLMRSLDCLLRHLAATGPRTQRGRGTAAECLLLLSYLLPDMLRSHIVATPGAGGGGAPGGGGEPAWHPQDEVGLLVTAAKLATHEAARPGGLVVDPYEMAAGGPGPLALTLATSLASAAEDLVNMLTALARPARRPQRGRGPAAPVLGRPPEADLATAGACEAIALASLTALPILERLAPDTPGGLLDLHSAVRLLTNCLAQGVQLLPPAELLALQPQRTLALLGRLLRRTRHGRGGGGFEQGELPHLAGAVVGALVHMAADTRLAGAVAGWLRGGRAAPSLDLARGGGGLLDPEALAEALRPWDVAGAAEGMHDGHPEGLPARLPDGVRGNEPPPAWPPRVLRLCANPGCTNFAGPAEADLPLLMCNGCQAVWYCGQGCQRQHWRATGHRGACAGLRAAREAAAGGG
;
A
#
# COMPACT_ATOMS: atom_id res chain seq x y z
N MET A 1 -9.00 -32.73 -58.93
CA MET A 1 -8.60 -31.83 -57.84
C MET A 1 -8.06 -32.74 -56.76
N GLU A 2 -6.79 -33.08 -56.87
CA GLU A 2 -6.07 -33.66 -55.74
C GLU A 2 -6.03 -32.56 -54.68
N SER A 3 -6.56 -32.85 -53.50
CA SER A 3 -6.43 -31.97 -52.34
C SER A 3 -4.95 -31.95 -51.99
N ASP A 4 -4.26 -30.86 -52.29
CA ASP A 4 -2.90 -30.65 -51.81
C ASP A 4 -2.96 -30.71 -50.28
N ALA A 5 -2.53 -31.83 -49.70
CA ALA A 5 -2.52 -32.02 -48.27
C ALA A 5 -1.60 -30.95 -47.66
N GLU A 6 -2.08 -30.26 -46.63
CA GLU A 6 -1.28 -29.27 -45.91
C GLU A 6 0.02 -29.93 -45.43
N PRO A 7 1.18 -29.27 -45.62
CA PRO A 7 2.46 -29.82 -45.20
C PRO A 7 2.50 -30.01 -43.68
N SER A 8 3.05 -31.14 -43.23
CA SER A 8 3.23 -31.40 -41.80
C SER A 8 4.21 -30.41 -41.15
N LEU A 9 4.07 -30.18 -39.84
CA LEU A 9 4.98 -29.32 -39.07
C LEU A 9 6.46 -29.72 -39.24
N GLU A 10 6.76 -31.02 -39.23
CA GLU A 10 8.13 -31.53 -39.47
C GLU A 10 8.66 -31.15 -40.86
N GLU A 11 7.85 -31.29 -41.91
CA GLU A 11 8.22 -30.91 -43.27
C GLU A 11 8.42 -29.39 -43.40
N CYS A 12 7.57 -28.60 -42.75
CA CYS A 12 7.68 -27.15 -42.64
C CYS A 12 8.98 -26.72 -41.95
N ILE A 13 9.30 -27.31 -40.79
CA ILE A 13 10.53 -27.02 -40.03
C ILE A 13 11.79 -27.47 -40.79
N ARG A 14 11.74 -28.61 -41.48
CA ARG A 14 12.82 -29.08 -42.36
C ARG A 14 13.09 -28.09 -43.50
N ARG A 15 12.05 -27.58 -44.18
CA ARG A 15 12.20 -26.55 -45.22
C ARG A 15 12.78 -25.26 -44.64
N LEU A 16 12.30 -24.84 -43.48
CA LEU A 16 12.81 -23.69 -42.77
C LEU A 16 14.32 -23.83 -42.48
N ARG A 17 14.78 -25.02 -42.05
CA ARG A 17 16.21 -25.32 -41.87
C ARG A 17 17.02 -25.12 -43.15
N GLU A 18 16.54 -25.66 -44.28
CA GLU A 18 17.23 -25.52 -45.58
C GLU A 18 17.38 -24.05 -45.99
N VAL A 19 16.38 -23.23 -45.70
CA VAL A 19 16.40 -21.80 -46.02
C VAL A 19 17.36 -21.04 -45.09
N ILE A 20 17.44 -21.41 -43.80
CA ILE A 20 18.45 -20.86 -42.87
C ILE A 20 19.87 -21.20 -43.34
N ASP A 21 20.11 -22.45 -43.72
CA ASP A 21 21.42 -22.89 -44.23
C ASP A 21 21.78 -22.16 -45.52
N ALA A 22 20.83 -21.98 -46.43
CA ALA A 22 21.03 -21.21 -47.66
C ALA A 22 21.34 -19.72 -47.40
N ALA A 23 20.71 -19.12 -46.38
CA ALA A 23 20.98 -17.74 -45.97
C ALA A 23 22.36 -17.60 -45.30
N THR A 24 22.82 -18.64 -44.60
CA THR A 24 24.10 -18.64 -43.86
C THR A 24 25.31 -18.95 -44.77
N LEU A 25 25.16 -19.89 -45.71
CA LEU A 25 26.30 -20.52 -46.39
C LEU A 25 26.98 -19.70 -47.48
N ASN A 26 26.45 -18.56 -47.93
CA ASN A 26 27.14 -17.65 -48.87
C ASN A 26 27.96 -18.35 -49.96
N ALA A 27 27.39 -19.33 -50.66
CA ALA A 27 27.98 -19.74 -51.92
C ALA A 27 27.47 -18.74 -52.96
N PRO A 28 28.26 -17.77 -53.46
CA PRO A 28 27.94 -17.20 -54.75
C PRO A 28 27.81 -18.40 -55.70
N ALA A 29 26.69 -18.50 -56.42
CA ALA A 29 26.59 -19.47 -57.49
C ALA A 29 27.87 -19.32 -58.33
N PRO A 30 28.68 -20.37 -58.53
CA PRO A 30 29.99 -20.23 -59.13
C PRO A 30 29.80 -19.52 -60.47
N PRO A 31 30.47 -18.39 -60.74
CA PRO A 31 30.43 -17.81 -62.06
C PRO A 31 30.94 -18.90 -62.99
N THR A 32 30.10 -19.30 -63.94
CA THR A 32 30.46 -20.26 -64.97
C THR A 32 31.56 -19.64 -65.83
N GLY A 33 32.81 -19.78 -65.40
CA GLY A 33 34.02 -19.42 -66.14
C GLY A 33 34.71 -18.13 -65.69
N ALA A 34 35.55 -18.20 -64.65
CA ALA A 34 36.81 -17.42 -64.55
C ALA A 34 37.66 -17.92 -63.38
N SER A 35 38.97 -17.81 -63.53
CA SER A 35 40.03 -18.39 -62.69
C SER A 35 39.92 -18.11 -61.20
N ALA A 36 40.11 -19.16 -60.39
CA ALA A 36 40.35 -19.09 -58.96
C ALA A 36 41.68 -18.37 -58.66
N SER A 37 41.59 -17.12 -58.20
CA SER A 37 42.69 -16.42 -57.54
C SER A 37 42.20 -15.91 -56.19
N ASP A 38 42.99 -16.17 -55.15
CA ASP A 38 42.79 -15.79 -53.74
C ASP A 38 41.90 -14.55 -53.55
N SER A 39 40.64 -14.79 -53.18
CA SER A 39 39.72 -13.73 -52.80
C SER A 39 39.16 -14.08 -51.43
N SER A 40 39.76 -13.51 -50.38
CA SER A 40 39.12 -13.35 -49.08
C SER A 40 38.04 -12.26 -49.22
N GLN A 41 36.97 -12.56 -49.95
CA GLN A 41 35.82 -11.66 -50.01
C GLN A 41 35.20 -11.59 -48.60
N PRO A 42 34.89 -10.38 -48.10
CA PRO A 42 34.23 -10.22 -46.81
C PRO A 42 32.88 -10.96 -46.82
N PRO A 43 32.41 -11.46 -45.67
CA PRO A 43 31.08 -12.05 -45.57
C PRO A 43 30.03 -11.04 -46.06
N THR A 44 29.21 -11.44 -47.03
CA THR A 44 28.08 -10.65 -47.54
C THR A 44 26.77 -11.27 -47.05
N ALA A 45 25.64 -10.56 -47.08
CA ALA A 45 24.35 -11.19 -46.79
C ALA A 45 23.62 -11.53 -48.09
N ASN A 46 23.06 -12.74 -48.18
CA ASN A 46 22.22 -13.12 -49.31
C ASN A 46 20.79 -12.58 -49.12
N GLY A 47 20.56 -11.33 -49.53
CA GLY A 47 19.25 -10.65 -49.41
C GLY A 47 18.06 -11.50 -49.89
N PRO A 48 18.10 -12.11 -51.09
CA PRO A 48 17.04 -13.00 -51.56
C PRO A 48 16.77 -14.21 -50.64
N ALA A 49 17.82 -14.82 -50.07
CA ALA A 49 17.64 -15.94 -49.14
C ALA A 49 17.01 -15.49 -47.82
N LEU A 50 17.35 -14.29 -47.33
CA LEU A 50 16.74 -13.70 -46.13
C LEU A 50 15.26 -13.34 -46.35
N ALA A 51 14.91 -12.79 -47.51
CA ALA A 51 13.51 -12.52 -47.86
C ALA A 51 12.69 -13.81 -47.96
N ARG A 52 13.29 -14.87 -48.50
CA ARG A 52 12.67 -16.20 -48.52
C ARG A 52 12.51 -16.76 -47.10
N LEU A 53 13.52 -16.61 -46.25
CA LEU A 53 13.46 -17.05 -44.85
C LEU A 53 12.29 -16.40 -44.11
N TYR A 54 12.13 -15.09 -44.27
CA TYR A 54 11.02 -14.36 -43.67
C TYR A 54 9.65 -14.87 -44.15
N THR A 55 9.50 -15.08 -45.45
CA THR A 55 8.25 -15.57 -46.05
C THR A 55 7.91 -16.99 -45.58
N GLU A 56 8.92 -17.87 -45.52
CA GLU A 56 8.73 -19.25 -45.08
C GLU A 56 8.42 -19.32 -43.57
N LEU A 57 9.08 -18.51 -42.74
CA LEU A 57 8.76 -18.41 -41.31
C LEU A 57 7.31 -17.95 -41.08
N ALA A 58 6.89 -16.88 -41.76
CA ALA A 58 5.52 -16.39 -41.66
C ALA A 58 4.49 -17.44 -42.11
N ALA A 59 4.80 -18.20 -43.17
CA ALA A 59 3.94 -19.29 -43.63
C ALA A 59 3.86 -20.44 -42.62
N VAL A 60 4.97 -20.79 -41.97
CA VAL A 60 5.00 -21.83 -40.92
C VAL A 60 4.15 -21.39 -39.73
N GLN A 61 4.34 -20.15 -39.23
CA GLN A 61 3.58 -19.62 -38.09
C GLN A 61 2.07 -19.52 -38.38
N ALA A 62 1.70 -19.12 -39.60
CA ALA A 62 0.29 -19.03 -39.99
C ALA A 62 -0.40 -20.40 -40.08
N GLN A 63 0.34 -21.45 -40.45
CA GLN A 63 -0.19 -22.82 -40.57
C GLN A 63 -0.16 -23.56 -39.23
N HIS A 64 0.88 -23.34 -38.44
CA HIS A 64 1.13 -24.02 -37.18
C HIS A 64 1.49 -22.97 -36.13
N PRO A 65 0.55 -22.43 -35.35
CA PRO A 65 0.90 -21.53 -34.25
C PRO A 65 1.96 -22.17 -33.31
N PRO A 66 2.90 -21.40 -32.75
CA PRO A 66 3.85 -21.94 -31.77
C PRO A 66 3.12 -22.65 -30.62
N CYS A 67 3.52 -23.88 -30.34
CA CYS A 67 2.96 -24.72 -29.28
C CYS A 67 3.97 -25.80 -28.87
N ALA A 68 3.69 -26.57 -27.81
CA ALA A 68 4.56 -27.67 -27.36
C ALA A 68 5.05 -28.62 -28.47
N ASP A 69 4.21 -28.90 -29.48
CA ASP A 69 4.52 -29.82 -30.59
C ASP A 69 5.69 -29.36 -31.49
N TRP A 70 6.09 -28.08 -31.43
CA TRP A 70 7.27 -27.57 -32.13
C TRP A 70 8.59 -28.08 -31.54
N ALA A 71 8.61 -28.44 -30.25
CA ALA A 71 9.87 -28.66 -29.53
C ALA A 71 10.72 -29.80 -30.12
N GLU A 72 10.10 -30.95 -30.44
CA GLU A 72 10.81 -32.11 -31.00
C GLU A 72 11.39 -31.82 -32.41
N PRO A 73 10.59 -31.34 -33.39
CA PRO A 73 11.12 -30.97 -34.70
C PRO A 73 12.21 -29.89 -34.65
N LEU A 74 12.06 -28.86 -33.79
CA LEU A 74 13.07 -27.79 -33.65
C LEU A 74 14.43 -28.35 -33.20
N VAL A 75 14.42 -29.27 -32.24
CA VAL A 75 15.63 -29.95 -31.75
C VAL A 75 16.19 -30.90 -32.80
N GLN A 76 15.35 -31.74 -33.41
CA GLN A 76 15.75 -32.74 -34.41
C GLN A 76 16.43 -32.10 -35.62
N HIS A 77 15.92 -30.96 -36.08
CA HIS A 77 16.49 -30.22 -37.21
C HIS A 77 17.53 -29.17 -36.79
N GLY A 78 17.83 -29.06 -35.50
CA GLY A 78 18.84 -28.14 -34.96
C GLY A 78 18.57 -26.68 -35.32
N ILE A 79 17.32 -26.24 -35.29
CA ILE A 79 16.89 -24.92 -35.76
C ILE A 79 17.52 -23.80 -34.93
N VAL A 80 17.57 -23.93 -33.61
CA VAL A 80 18.15 -22.90 -32.72
C VAL A 80 19.63 -22.67 -33.03
N PRO A 81 20.53 -23.69 -33.07
CA PRO A 81 21.91 -23.50 -33.51
C PRO A 81 22.05 -22.88 -34.91
N ALA A 82 21.16 -23.23 -35.85
CA ALA A 82 21.15 -22.67 -37.21
C ALA A 82 20.84 -21.17 -37.20
N ALA A 83 19.76 -20.79 -36.49
CA ALA A 83 19.34 -19.41 -36.36
C ALA A 83 20.40 -18.56 -35.66
N VAL A 84 21.07 -19.12 -34.64
CA VAL A 84 22.20 -18.47 -33.95
C VAL A 84 23.39 -18.24 -34.89
N ALA A 85 23.76 -19.23 -35.70
CA ALA A 85 24.82 -19.10 -36.69
C ALA A 85 24.47 -18.04 -37.75
N LEU A 86 23.23 -18.03 -38.22
CA LEU A 86 22.72 -17.02 -39.15
C LEU A 86 22.77 -15.61 -38.52
N LEU A 87 22.31 -15.46 -37.28
CA LEU A 87 22.33 -14.19 -36.55
C LEU A 87 23.76 -13.65 -36.41
N GLN A 88 24.71 -14.49 -36.00
CA GLN A 88 26.12 -14.11 -35.92
C GLN A 88 26.69 -13.73 -37.27
N HIS A 89 26.35 -14.48 -38.32
CA HIS A 89 26.77 -14.20 -39.69
C HIS A 89 26.25 -12.84 -40.20
N ILE A 90 24.97 -12.54 -39.98
CA ILE A 90 24.35 -11.25 -40.36
C ILE A 90 25.04 -10.09 -39.63
N LEU A 91 25.21 -10.20 -38.31
CA LEU A 91 25.83 -9.15 -37.50
C LEU A 91 27.31 -8.93 -37.89
N LEU A 92 28.04 -10.00 -38.20
CA LEU A 92 29.41 -9.93 -38.70
C LEU A 92 29.46 -9.29 -40.09
N ALA A 93 28.63 -9.73 -41.03
CA ALA A 93 28.55 -9.18 -42.38
C ALA A 93 28.25 -7.67 -42.33
N TYR A 94 27.30 -7.26 -41.48
CA TYR A 94 26.94 -5.85 -41.31
C TYR A 94 28.11 -5.01 -40.79
N ARG A 95 28.82 -5.49 -39.74
CA ARG A 95 29.99 -4.79 -39.19
C ARG A 95 31.15 -4.63 -40.20
N HIS A 96 31.31 -5.58 -41.12
CA HIS A 96 32.38 -5.54 -42.11
C HIS A 96 32.00 -4.76 -43.38
N SER A 97 30.74 -4.81 -43.80
CA SER A 97 30.25 -4.17 -45.02
C SER A 97 28.75 -3.85 -44.90
N PRO A 98 28.37 -2.72 -44.28
CA PRO A 98 26.98 -2.29 -44.20
C PRO A 98 26.33 -2.19 -45.58
N SER A 99 27.11 -1.76 -46.59
CA SER A 99 26.68 -1.68 -48.00
C SER A 99 26.32 -3.03 -48.64
N SER A 100 26.61 -4.16 -48.01
CA SER A 100 26.19 -5.47 -48.52
C SER A 100 24.70 -5.76 -48.31
N PHE A 101 24.00 -4.97 -47.51
CA PHE A 101 22.57 -5.10 -47.23
C PHE A 101 21.71 -4.21 -48.14
N GLN A 102 22.00 -4.23 -49.44
CA GLN A 102 21.18 -3.50 -50.40
C GLN A 102 19.86 -4.21 -50.67
N PRO A 103 18.75 -3.48 -50.82
CA PRO A 103 17.52 -4.05 -51.37
C PRO A 103 17.83 -4.76 -52.69
N PRO A 104 17.23 -5.93 -52.95
CA PRO A 104 17.31 -6.50 -54.29
C PRO A 104 16.82 -5.44 -55.28
N THR A 105 17.70 -5.06 -56.22
CA THR A 105 17.37 -4.18 -57.35
C THR A 105 16.53 -4.96 -58.36
N THR A 106 15.46 -5.61 -57.89
CA THR A 106 14.40 -6.11 -58.74
C THR A 106 13.61 -4.92 -59.22
N THR A 107 14.10 -4.33 -60.31
CA THR A 107 13.23 -3.65 -61.27
C THR A 107 12.19 -4.68 -61.70
N LEU A 108 10.99 -4.59 -61.11
CA LEU A 108 9.81 -5.17 -61.73
C LEU A 108 9.79 -4.72 -63.19
N PRO A 109 9.49 -5.61 -64.17
CA PRO A 109 9.40 -5.20 -65.55
C PRO A 109 8.17 -4.29 -65.72
N GLU A 110 8.37 -2.98 -65.48
CA GLU A 110 7.42 -1.94 -65.83
C GLU A 110 7.32 -1.89 -67.35
N GLY A 111 6.19 -2.37 -67.86
CA GLY A 111 5.82 -2.22 -69.24
C GLY A 111 5.68 -0.73 -69.59
N ALA A 112 6.62 -0.25 -70.39
CA ALA A 112 6.50 0.84 -71.38
C ALA A 112 5.68 2.08 -70.99
N GLY A 113 6.39 3.11 -70.49
CA GLY A 113 5.95 4.50 -70.55
C GLY A 113 7.13 5.43 -70.30
N GLU A 114 7.60 6.13 -71.34
CA GLU A 114 8.67 7.14 -71.25
C GLU A 114 8.28 8.25 -70.25
N GLY A 115 8.92 8.28 -69.08
CA GLY A 115 8.82 9.31 -68.04
C GLY A 115 10.22 9.83 -67.65
N PRO A 116 10.31 11.04 -67.06
CA PRO A 116 11.50 11.90 -67.13
C PRO A 116 12.71 11.36 -66.35
N ALA A 117 13.90 11.79 -66.81
CA ALA A 117 15.21 11.34 -66.35
C ALA A 117 15.38 11.32 -64.81
N PRO A 118 16.13 10.34 -64.27
CA PRO A 118 16.31 10.17 -62.83
C PRO A 118 17.03 11.39 -62.24
N ALA A 119 16.44 11.97 -61.19
CA ALA A 119 17.12 12.89 -60.30
C ALA A 119 18.38 12.18 -59.75
N LYS A 120 19.55 12.62 -60.22
CA LYS A 120 20.84 12.19 -59.67
C LYS A 120 21.02 12.91 -58.34
N GLU A 121 21.43 12.16 -57.32
CA GLU A 121 21.63 12.62 -55.93
C GLU A 121 20.36 12.58 -55.05
N ALA A 122 19.68 11.42 -55.01
CA ALA A 122 19.02 11.05 -53.76
C ALA A 122 20.10 10.92 -52.67
N ASP A 123 19.90 11.64 -51.56
CA ASP A 123 20.88 11.88 -50.51
C ASP A 123 21.47 10.57 -49.97
N GLN A 124 22.79 10.57 -49.77
CA GLN A 124 23.55 9.41 -49.28
C GLN A 124 23.04 8.92 -47.90
N GLU A 125 22.39 9.80 -47.13
CA GLU A 125 21.80 9.50 -45.82
C GLU A 125 20.60 8.54 -45.91
N ASP A 126 19.75 8.65 -46.94
CA ASP A 126 18.58 7.76 -47.11
C ASP A 126 19.01 6.30 -47.34
N LYS A 127 20.14 6.10 -48.03
CA LYS A 127 20.69 4.75 -48.31
C LYS A 127 21.25 4.07 -47.07
N GLU A 128 21.75 4.83 -46.09
CA GLU A 128 22.27 4.26 -44.85
C GLU A 128 21.13 3.75 -43.97
N ALA A 129 20.02 4.49 -43.88
CA ALA A 129 18.81 4.05 -43.18
C ALA A 129 18.23 2.75 -43.78
N ASP A 130 18.20 2.65 -45.12
CA ASP A 130 17.76 1.43 -45.81
C ASP A 130 18.63 0.23 -45.45
N HIS A 131 19.96 0.36 -45.46
CA HIS A 131 20.86 -0.76 -45.12
C HIS A 131 20.66 -1.24 -43.67
N VAL A 132 20.46 -0.32 -42.72
CA VAL A 132 20.18 -0.64 -41.31
C VAL A 132 18.86 -1.40 -41.21
N LEU A 133 17.81 -0.95 -41.92
CA LEU A 133 16.49 -1.58 -41.91
C LEU A 133 16.56 -3.01 -42.44
N TYR A 134 17.22 -3.26 -43.59
CA TYR A 134 17.37 -4.62 -44.15
C TYR A 134 18.16 -5.56 -43.22
N CYS A 135 19.23 -5.07 -42.62
CA CYS A 135 19.97 -5.83 -41.62
C CYS A 135 19.08 -6.16 -40.41
N LEU A 136 18.30 -5.19 -39.93
CA LEU A 136 17.43 -5.36 -38.78
C LEU A 136 16.27 -6.33 -39.05
N VAL A 137 15.69 -6.33 -40.25
CA VAL A 137 14.69 -7.33 -40.68
C VAL A 137 15.30 -8.74 -40.63
N ALA A 138 16.54 -8.90 -41.09
CA ALA A 138 17.24 -10.18 -41.07
C ALA A 138 17.54 -10.64 -39.63
N VAL A 139 18.02 -9.73 -38.78
CA VAL A 139 18.23 -9.95 -37.34
C VAL A 139 16.92 -10.32 -36.63
N ARG A 140 15.83 -9.58 -36.91
CA ARG A 140 14.47 -9.85 -36.40
C ARG A 140 14.02 -11.25 -36.76
N THR A 141 14.19 -11.65 -38.02
CA THR A 141 13.76 -12.98 -38.48
C THR A 141 14.50 -14.09 -37.74
N ALA A 142 15.82 -13.94 -37.55
CA ALA A 142 16.60 -14.90 -36.79
C ALA A 142 16.25 -14.92 -35.29
N ALA A 143 15.97 -13.76 -34.68
CA ALA A 143 15.57 -13.65 -33.28
C ALA A 143 14.18 -14.25 -33.02
N LEU A 144 13.21 -14.01 -33.91
CA LEU A 144 11.87 -14.59 -33.84
C LEU A 144 11.89 -16.12 -33.86
N LEU A 145 12.78 -16.73 -34.65
CA LEU A 145 12.96 -18.19 -34.66
C LEU A 145 13.40 -18.74 -33.30
N VAL A 146 14.30 -18.02 -32.62
CA VAL A 146 14.76 -18.38 -31.27
C VAL A 146 13.64 -18.18 -30.25
N SER A 147 12.82 -17.13 -30.40
CA SER A 147 11.68 -16.87 -29.52
C SER A 147 10.53 -17.87 -29.70
N CYS A 148 10.20 -18.30 -30.93
CA CYS A 148 9.21 -19.36 -31.16
C CYS A 148 9.64 -20.68 -30.48
N ALA A 149 10.95 -20.97 -30.52
CA ALA A 149 11.53 -22.10 -29.81
C ALA A 149 11.42 -21.96 -28.28
N ALA A 150 11.53 -20.73 -27.76
CA ALA A 150 11.38 -20.42 -26.35
C ALA A 150 9.92 -20.55 -25.87
N GLU A 151 8.94 -20.09 -26.64
CA GLU A 151 7.51 -20.25 -26.31
C GLU A 151 7.11 -21.72 -26.24
N SER A 152 7.60 -22.52 -27.19
CA SER A 152 7.38 -23.96 -27.23
C SER A 152 7.91 -24.68 -25.98
N LEU A 153 8.82 -24.07 -25.21
CA LEU A 153 9.36 -24.64 -23.99
C LEU A 153 8.43 -24.53 -22.78
N VAL A 154 7.47 -23.60 -22.75
CA VAL A 154 6.64 -23.35 -21.58
C VAL A 154 5.54 -24.43 -21.44
N GLU A 155 5.19 -25.14 -22.52
CA GLU A 155 4.00 -25.99 -22.60
C GLU A 155 4.21 -27.52 -22.39
N GLY A 156 5.41 -28.02 -22.05
CA GLY A 156 5.64 -29.49 -21.91
C GLY A 156 6.85 -29.92 -21.06
N ALA A 157 7.00 -31.24 -20.80
CA ALA A 157 7.79 -31.73 -19.65
C ALA A 157 9.11 -32.50 -19.93
N LEU A 158 9.34 -33.13 -21.09
CA LEU A 158 10.52 -34.02 -21.30
C LEU A 158 11.41 -33.70 -22.50
N VAL A 159 10.84 -33.32 -23.65
CA VAL A 159 11.61 -32.86 -24.84
C VAL A 159 12.30 -31.50 -24.58
N HIS A 160 11.91 -30.85 -23.49
CA HIS A 160 12.26 -29.49 -23.12
C HIS A 160 13.72 -29.33 -22.68
N VAL A 161 14.36 -30.38 -22.15
CA VAL A 161 15.74 -30.26 -21.66
C VAL A 161 16.72 -29.99 -22.82
N GLN A 162 16.58 -30.68 -23.96
CA GLN A 162 17.49 -30.47 -25.10
C GLN A 162 17.29 -29.12 -25.77
N LEU A 163 16.05 -28.68 -25.92
CA LEU A 163 15.74 -27.37 -26.47
C LEU A 163 16.19 -26.25 -25.52
N TRP A 164 15.99 -26.44 -24.22
CA TRP A 164 16.49 -25.56 -23.18
C TRP A 164 18.03 -25.50 -23.19
N GLU A 165 18.73 -26.63 -23.33
CA GLU A 165 20.20 -26.66 -23.46
C GLU A 165 20.68 -25.85 -24.68
N GLN A 166 19.94 -25.87 -25.79
CA GLN A 166 20.25 -25.07 -26.97
C GLN A 166 20.02 -23.57 -26.74
N LEU A 167 18.96 -23.17 -26.01
CA LEU A 167 18.72 -21.78 -25.65
C LEU A 167 19.70 -21.26 -24.59
N ALA A 168 20.01 -22.08 -23.59
CA ALA A 168 20.96 -21.81 -22.52
C ALA A 168 22.43 -21.89 -22.98
N ALA A 169 22.68 -22.37 -24.21
CA ALA A 169 24.02 -22.43 -24.76
C ALA A 169 24.65 -21.03 -24.81
N ARG A 170 25.91 -20.93 -24.37
CA ARG A 170 26.67 -19.67 -24.38
C ARG A 170 26.69 -18.98 -25.74
N ALA A 171 26.77 -19.76 -26.83
CA ALA A 171 26.76 -19.20 -28.19
C ALA A 171 25.43 -18.52 -28.54
N THR A 172 24.31 -19.11 -28.12
CA THR A 172 22.97 -18.55 -28.30
C THR A 172 22.83 -17.25 -27.53
N LEU A 173 23.11 -17.25 -26.22
CA LEU A 173 23.05 -16.06 -25.39
C LEU A 173 24.01 -14.96 -25.87
N GLN A 174 25.20 -15.32 -26.37
CA GLN A 174 26.14 -14.36 -26.94
C GLN A 174 25.62 -13.72 -28.23
N ALA A 175 24.98 -14.49 -29.11
CA ALA A 175 24.39 -13.97 -30.33
C ALA A 175 23.21 -13.03 -30.04
N LEU A 176 22.37 -13.38 -29.06
CA LEU A 176 21.30 -12.50 -28.57
C LEU A 176 21.87 -11.22 -27.95
N ALA A 177 22.95 -11.31 -27.17
CA ALA A 177 23.64 -10.15 -26.62
C ALA A 177 24.22 -9.24 -27.74
N ASP A 178 24.76 -9.84 -28.80
CA ASP A 178 25.27 -9.09 -29.95
C ASP A 178 24.15 -8.41 -30.75
N ALA A 179 22.98 -9.03 -30.86
CA ALA A 179 21.79 -8.43 -31.46
C ALA A 179 21.31 -7.22 -30.66
N ALA A 180 21.17 -7.34 -29.34
CA ALA A 180 20.79 -6.23 -28.47
C ALA A 180 21.80 -5.06 -28.54
N ARG A 181 23.11 -5.36 -28.52
CA ARG A 181 24.16 -4.34 -28.72
C ARG A 181 24.10 -3.68 -30.10
N GLY A 182 23.73 -4.43 -31.14
CA GLY A 182 23.52 -3.88 -32.47
C GLY A 182 22.36 -2.87 -32.50
N VAL A 183 21.25 -3.19 -31.84
CA VAL A 183 20.11 -2.27 -31.67
C VAL A 183 20.54 -1.00 -30.94
N GLU A 184 21.25 -1.14 -29.81
CA GLU A 184 21.73 0.00 -29.01
C GLU A 184 22.68 0.92 -29.78
N ALA A 185 23.70 0.34 -30.44
CA ALA A 185 24.82 1.07 -31.02
C ALA A 185 24.51 1.65 -32.41
N GLU A 186 23.65 1.00 -33.19
CA GLU A 186 23.43 1.34 -34.60
C GLU A 186 22.00 1.85 -34.84
N VAL A 187 20.99 1.15 -34.30
CA VAL A 187 19.59 1.42 -34.63
C VAL A 187 19.05 2.66 -33.92
N TRP A 188 19.25 2.78 -32.60
CA TRP A 188 18.77 3.95 -31.84
C TRP A 188 19.41 5.27 -32.27
N PRO A 189 20.72 5.36 -32.55
CA PRO A 189 21.31 6.57 -33.12
C PRO A 189 20.74 6.92 -34.50
N ALA A 190 20.55 5.94 -35.39
CA ALA A 190 19.95 6.16 -36.71
C ALA A 190 18.51 6.68 -36.59
N GLN A 191 17.71 6.12 -35.69
CA GLN A 191 16.35 6.60 -35.44
C GLN A 191 16.34 8.04 -34.92
N ARG A 192 17.24 8.40 -34.00
CA ARG A 192 17.36 9.77 -33.49
C ARG A 192 17.81 10.75 -34.57
N ALA A 193 18.72 10.35 -35.45
CA ALA A 193 19.15 11.16 -36.58
C ALA A 193 17.98 11.41 -37.55
N ALA A 194 17.22 10.36 -37.88
CA ALA A 194 16.03 10.47 -38.72
C ALA A 194 14.96 11.40 -38.09
N ALA A 195 14.71 11.26 -36.78
CA ALA A 195 13.78 12.13 -36.06
C ALA A 195 14.24 13.60 -36.03
N ALA A 196 15.54 13.86 -35.88
CA ALA A 196 16.10 15.20 -35.89
C ALA A 196 16.03 15.87 -37.28
N ALA A 197 16.21 15.08 -38.35
CA ALA A 197 16.10 15.56 -39.73
C ALA A 197 14.66 15.97 -40.10
N GLY A 198 13.64 15.31 -39.51
CA GLY A 198 12.23 15.60 -39.76
C GLY A 198 11.67 16.87 -39.11
N GLY A 199 12.41 17.57 -38.25
CA GLY A 199 11.93 18.67 -37.39
C GLY A 199 11.57 20.01 -38.08
N GLY A 200 11.46 20.06 -39.41
CA GLY A 200 11.34 21.30 -40.19
C GLY A 200 9.93 21.74 -40.62
N ALA A 201 8.93 20.85 -40.66
CA ALA A 201 7.58 21.21 -41.10
C ALA A 201 6.55 20.32 -40.42
N GLN A 202 5.60 20.96 -39.75
CA GLN A 202 4.50 20.33 -39.00
C GLN A 202 3.38 19.77 -39.91
N ASP A 203 3.72 19.37 -41.15
CA ASP A 203 2.76 18.74 -42.05
C ASP A 203 2.67 17.24 -41.73
N VAL A 204 1.43 16.76 -41.65
CA VAL A 204 0.92 15.59 -40.90
C VAL A 204 1.38 14.21 -41.43
N GLN A 205 2.43 14.14 -42.23
CA GLN A 205 2.99 12.89 -42.75
C GLN A 205 4.50 12.86 -42.52
N GLY A 206 4.89 12.50 -41.30
CA GLY A 206 6.28 12.17 -40.99
C GLY A 206 6.77 10.99 -41.85
N PRO A 207 8.09 10.87 -42.09
CA PRO A 207 8.66 9.79 -42.89
C PRO A 207 8.37 8.43 -42.23
N ALA A 208 7.58 7.59 -42.92
CA ALA A 208 7.15 6.26 -42.43
C ALA A 208 8.31 5.37 -41.94
N GLY A 209 9.53 5.57 -42.45
CA GLY A 209 10.71 4.77 -42.11
C GLY A 209 11.17 4.87 -40.65
N SER A 210 10.92 5.98 -39.93
CA SER A 210 11.36 6.07 -38.52
C SER A 210 10.55 5.18 -37.57
N CYS A 211 9.27 4.96 -37.91
CA CYS A 211 8.36 4.11 -37.13
C CYS A 211 8.68 2.62 -37.36
N GLU A 212 8.97 2.25 -38.61
CA GLU A 212 9.34 0.88 -38.98
C GLU A 212 10.63 0.44 -38.29
N LEU A 213 11.67 1.29 -38.29
CA LEU A 213 12.94 0.97 -37.63
C LEU A 213 12.77 0.71 -36.13
N ALA A 214 11.93 1.51 -35.46
CA ALA A 214 11.59 1.34 -34.05
C ALA A 214 10.87 0.02 -33.78
N SER A 215 9.87 -0.30 -34.61
CA SER A 215 9.09 -1.55 -34.51
C SER A 215 9.97 -2.78 -34.67
N HIS A 216 10.82 -2.81 -35.70
CA HIS A 216 11.74 -3.93 -35.91
C HIS A 216 12.73 -4.12 -34.76
N ALA A 217 13.26 -3.03 -34.20
CA ALA A 217 14.16 -3.10 -33.06
C ALA A 217 13.45 -3.56 -31.78
N ALA A 218 12.23 -3.07 -31.54
CA ALA A 218 11.40 -3.50 -30.44
C ALA A 218 11.11 -5.01 -30.51
N VAL A 219 10.80 -5.55 -31.71
CA VAL A 219 10.62 -7.00 -31.90
C VAL A 219 11.90 -7.76 -31.57
N VAL A 220 13.07 -7.30 -32.03
CA VAL A 220 14.35 -7.96 -31.71
C VAL A 220 14.58 -8.00 -30.20
N LEU A 221 14.34 -6.89 -29.50
CA LEU A 221 14.51 -6.82 -28.05
C LEU A 221 13.51 -7.71 -27.30
N SER A 222 12.24 -7.74 -27.72
CA SER A 222 11.23 -8.64 -27.13
C SER A 222 11.58 -10.10 -27.37
N SER A 223 11.96 -10.49 -28.59
CA SER A 223 12.37 -11.86 -28.88
C SER A 223 13.60 -12.29 -28.06
N VAL A 224 14.57 -11.39 -27.85
CA VAL A 224 15.72 -11.64 -26.96
C VAL A 224 15.25 -11.79 -25.50
N ALA A 225 14.40 -10.88 -25.02
CA ALA A 225 13.90 -10.87 -23.65
C ALA A 225 13.10 -12.13 -23.33
N LEU A 226 12.15 -12.51 -24.19
CA LEU A 226 11.34 -13.72 -24.08
C LEU A 226 12.21 -14.98 -24.07
N SER A 227 13.21 -15.07 -24.97
CA SER A 227 14.14 -16.20 -25.01
C SER A 227 14.92 -16.36 -23.70
N VAL A 228 15.32 -15.24 -23.08
CA VAL A 228 15.97 -15.24 -21.76
C VAL A 228 14.98 -15.61 -20.66
N SER A 229 13.75 -15.06 -20.71
CA SER A 229 12.68 -15.33 -19.74
C SER A 229 12.34 -16.82 -19.68
N CYS A 230 12.00 -17.45 -20.80
CA CYS A 230 11.68 -18.88 -20.87
C CYS A 230 12.86 -19.77 -20.42
N ALA A 231 14.10 -19.40 -20.76
CA ALA A 231 15.28 -20.11 -20.28
C ALA A 231 15.41 -20.05 -18.75
N THR A 232 15.03 -18.91 -18.13
CA THR A 232 15.08 -18.71 -16.68
C THR A 232 13.89 -19.31 -15.93
N GLU A 233 12.69 -19.29 -16.50
CA GLU A 233 11.46 -19.83 -15.91
C GLU A 233 11.60 -21.33 -15.62
N LEU A 234 12.12 -22.11 -16.59
CA LEU A 234 12.35 -23.54 -16.42
C LEU A 234 13.34 -23.88 -15.31
N CYS A 235 14.21 -22.95 -14.91
CA CYS A 235 15.11 -23.14 -13.75
C CYS A 235 14.39 -23.06 -12.40
N SER A 236 13.10 -22.73 -12.37
CA SER A 236 12.28 -22.70 -11.15
C SER A 236 11.60 -24.04 -10.83
N GLY A 237 11.53 -24.97 -11.79
CA GLY A 237 10.86 -26.27 -11.64
C GLY A 237 11.66 -27.29 -10.82
N GLY A 238 11.07 -27.79 -9.73
CA GLY A 238 11.45 -29.02 -9.02
C GLY A 238 12.86 -29.10 -8.41
N ALA A 239 12.99 -28.83 -7.10
CA ALA A 239 14.27 -28.80 -6.37
C ALA A 239 15.02 -30.15 -6.25
N ASP A 240 14.39 -31.27 -6.62
CA ASP A 240 14.89 -32.61 -6.26
C ASP A 240 15.73 -33.30 -7.35
N ASP A 241 15.90 -32.70 -8.53
CA ASP A 241 16.69 -33.30 -9.62
C ASP A 241 18.09 -32.66 -9.74
N ALA A 242 19.13 -33.47 -9.49
CA ALA A 242 20.52 -33.05 -9.62
C ALA A 242 20.87 -32.59 -11.06
N THR A 243 20.16 -33.09 -12.07
CA THR A 243 20.34 -32.65 -13.47
C THR A 243 19.92 -31.20 -13.66
N TRP A 244 18.77 -30.79 -13.11
CA TRP A 244 18.29 -29.41 -13.13
C TRP A 244 19.19 -28.46 -12.35
N ALA A 245 19.77 -28.88 -11.23
CA ALA A 245 20.73 -28.07 -10.49
C ALA A 245 22.00 -27.77 -11.31
N ALA A 246 22.54 -28.75 -12.03
CA ALA A 246 23.70 -28.57 -12.90
C ALA A 246 23.38 -27.69 -14.11
N ALA A 247 22.25 -27.97 -14.77
CA ALA A 247 21.71 -27.17 -15.86
C ALA A 247 21.57 -25.69 -15.45
N ARG A 248 20.91 -25.43 -14.33
CA ARG A 248 20.77 -24.09 -13.75
C ARG A 248 22.10 -23.38 -13.55
N GLN A 249 23.11 -24.04 -12.98
CA GLN A 249 24.44 -23.44 -12.80
C GLN A 249 25.09 -23.08 -14.13
N GLN A 250 24.93 -23.95 -15.14
CA GLN A 250 25.42 -23.71 -16.49
C GLN A 250 24.71 -22.50 -17.14
N LEU A 251 23.39 -22.37 -17.01
CA LEU A 251 22.66 -21.20 -17.49
C LEU A 251 23.13 -19.93 -16.80
N LEU A 252 23.25 -19.93 -15.47
CA LEU A 252 23.71 -18.75 -14.72
C LEU A 252 25.12 -18.32 -15.14
N ALA A 253 26.02 -19.28 -15.37
CA ALA A 253 27.34 -19.00 -15.91
C ALA A 253 27.27 -18.45 -17.35
N ALA A 254 26.42 -19.02 -18.20
CA ALA A 254 26.26 -18.59 -19.59
C ALA A 254 25.62 -17.20 -19.71
N LEU A 255 24.62 -16.87 -18.90
CA LEU A 255 24.03 -15.52 -18.79
C LEU A 255 25.08 -14.50 -18.34
N LYS A 256 25.92 -14.86 -17.37
CA LYS A 256 26.97 -13.98 -16.85
C LYS A 256 28.06 -13.74 -17.90
N ASP A 257 28.54 -14.81 -18.53
CA ASP A 257 29.64 -14.75 -19.49
C ASP A 257 29.23 -14.09 -20.83
N SER A 258 27.98 -14.26 -21.26
CA SER A 258 27.47 -13.64 -22.50
C SER A 258 27.22 -12.15 -22.36
N GLY A 259 26.89 -11.68 -21.15
CA GLY A 259 26.49 -10.30 -20.88
C GLY A 259 25.13 -9.94 -21.47
N VAL A 260 24.29 -10.91 -21.84
CA VAL A 260 23.02 -10.69 -22.55
C VAL A 260 22.07 -9.78 -21.77
N LEU A 261 21.95 -9.96 -20.45
CA LEU A 261 21.11 -9.09 -19.60
C LEU A 261 21.62 -7.64 -19.55
N SER A 262 22.94 -7.45 -19.56
CA SER A 262 23.54 -6.11 -19.59
C SER A 262 23.28 -5.43 -20.93
N ALA A 263 23.49 -6.15 -22.03
CA ALA A 263 23.23 -5.67 -23.39
C ALA A 263 21.74 -5.33 -23.62
N LEU A 264 20.83 -6.21 -23.19
CA LEU A 264 19.39 -5.99 -23.28
C LEU A 264 18.98 -4.77 -22.45
N SER A 265 19.49 -4.65 -21.22
CA SER A 265 19.20 -3.51 -20.36
C SER A 265 19.73 -2.19 -20.92
N ALA A 266 20.93 -2.18 -21.50
CA ALA A 266 21.53 -1.00 -22.13
C ALA A 266 20.74 -0.58 -23.38
N ALA A 267 20.30 -1.55 -24.19
CA ALA A 267 19.46 -1.30 -25.35
C ALA A 267 18.09 -0.71 -24.97
N LEU A 268 17.43 -1.26 -23.94
CA LEU A 268 16.15 -0.74 -23.43
C LEU A 268 16.29 0.66 -22.83
N LEU A 269 17.37 0.93 -22.09
CA LEU A 269 17.66 2.26 -21.53
C LEU A 269 17.98 3.31 -22.60
N SER A 270 18.55 2.88 -23.73
CA SER A 270 18.92 3.75 -24.85
C SER A 270 17.80 3.93 -25.87
N ALA A 271 16.70 3.20 -25.71
CA ALA A 271 15.53 3.30 -26.57
C ALA A 271 14.93 4.71 -26.48
N PRO A 272 14.34 5.22 -27.57
CA PRO A 272 13.56 6.45 -27.50
C PRO A 272 12.44 6.31 -26.44
N PRO A 273 12.06 7.40 -25.76
CA PRO A 273 10.92 7.36 -24.85
C PRO A 273 9.68 6.90 -25.61
N CYS A 274 8.98 5.88 -25.09
CA CYS A 274 7.69 5.49 -25.65
C CYS A 274 6.75 6.71 -25.64
N PRO A 275 5.97 6.93 -26.70
CA PRO A 275 4.96 7.98 -26.70
C PRO A 275 4.00 7.76 -25.53
N GLU A 276 3.55 8.85 -24.91
CA GLU A 276 2.53 8.78 -23.86
C GLU A 276 1.23 8.28 -24.50
N VAL A 277 0.79 7.09 -24.09
CA VAL A 277 -0.44 6.47 -24.60
C VAL A 277 -1.60 7.15 -23.90
N ALA A 278 -2.52 7.74 -24.68
CA ALA A 278 -3.73 8.33 -24.11
C ALA A 278 -4.53 7.25 -23.37
N PRO A 279 -5.14 7.55 -22.21
CA PRO A 279 -5.86 6.57 -21.41
C PRO A 279 -7.08 5.97 -22.13
N ASP A 280 -7.55 6.60 -23.21
CA ASP A 280 -8.64 6.16 -24.09
C ASP A 280 -8.15 5.52 -25.41
N ALA A 281 -6.85 5.29 -25.58
CA ALA A 281 -6.33 4.66 -26.80
C ALA A 281 -6.78 3.19 -26.89
N GLU A 282 -7.57 2.87 -27.91
CA GLU A 282 -8.05 1.50 -28.16
C GLU A 282 -6.97 0.56 -28.70
N ALA A 283 -5.86 1.10 -29.22
CA ALA A 283 -4.74 0.32 -29.74
C ALA A 283 -3.40 1.04 -29.53
N LEU A 284 -2.36 0.25 -29.26
CA LEU A 284 -0.96 0.70 -29.29
C LEU A 284 -0.43 0.57 -30.71
N ASP A 285 0.47 1.47 -31.11
CA ASP A 285 1.28 1.20 -32.30
C ASP A 285 2.22 0.02 -32.04
N ASP A 286 2.57 -0.72 -33.10
CA ASP A 286 3.39 -1.93 -33.00
C ASP A 286 4.70 -1.69 -32.23
N ALA A 287 5.37 -0.54 -32.44
CA ALA A 287 6.64 -0.27 -31.80
C ALA A 287 6.48 -0.07 -30.28
N THR A 288 5.45 0.67 -29.86
CA THR A 288 5.11 0.83 -28.43
C THR A 288 4.72 -0.50 -27.80
N HIS A 289 3.88 -1.30 -28.48
CA HIS A 289 3.48 -2.62 -28.01
C HIS A 289 4.70 -3.55 -27.80
N PHE A 290 5.56 -3.71 -28.83
CA PHE A 290 6.72 -4.59 -28.72
C PHE A 290 7.78 -4.07 -27.73
N MET A 291 7.89 -2.76 -27.53
CA MET A 291 8.79 -2.20 -26.52
C MET A 291 8.28 -2.49 -25.11
N ALA A 292 6.96 -2.36 -24.88
CA ALA A 292 6.33 -2.72 -23.62
C ALA A 292 6.49 -4.23 -23.34
N ALA A 293 6.28 -5.09 -24.36
CA ALA A 293 6.52 -6.53 -24.26
C ALA A 293 7.99 -6.83 -23.91
N ALA A 294 8.95 -6.20 -24.61
CA ALA A 294 10.38 -6.38 -24.31
C ALA A 294 10.75 -5.97 -22.87
N GLN A 295 10.16 -4.89 -22.35
CA GLN A 295 10.34 -4.48 -20.96
C GLN A 295 9.75 -5.52 -20.01
N SER A 296 8.50 -5.95 -20.25
CA SER A 296 7.81 -6.97 -19.45
C SER A 296 8.62 -8.26 -19.38
N ASP A 297 8.95 -8.84 -20.53
CA ASP A 297 9.72 -10.09 -20.65
C ASP A 297 11.09 -9.98 -19.94
N THR A 298 11.73 -8.81 -20.01
CA THR A 298 13.00 -8.56 -19.30
C THR A 298 12.80 -8.54 -17.79
N PHE A 299 11.71 -7.93 -17.30
CA PHE A 299 11.39 -7.93 -15.88
C PHE A 299 10.98 -9.31 -15.39
N ASP A 300 10.23 -10.08 -16.17
CA ASP A 300 9.88 -11.48 -15.86
C ASP A 300 11.15 -12.33 -15.74
N ALA A 301 12.09 -12.21 -16.69
CA ALA A 301 13.38 -12.90 -16.60
C ALA A 301 14.17 -12.53 -15.33
N LEU A 302 14.18 -11.25 -14.96
CA LEU A 302 14.83 -10.76 -13.74
C LEU A 302 14.12 -11.27 -12.47
N GLU A 303 12.78 -11.35 -12.50
CA GLU A 303 11.98 -11.93 -11.43
C GLU A 303 12.30 -13.41 -11.28
N TRP A 304 12.22 -14.21 -12.34
CA TRP A 304 12.52 -15.64 -12.32
C TRP A 304 13.93 -15.95 -11.81
N LEU A 305 14.92 -15.15 -12.18
CA LEU A 305 16.29 -15.25 -11.65
C LEU A 305 16.34 -14.99 -10.14
N ALA A 306 15.60 -14.00 -9.64
CA ALA A 306 15.59 -13.63 -8.24
C ALA A 306 14.78 -14.61 -7.37
N THR A 307 13.60 -15.03 -7.85
CA THR A 307 12.65 -15.90 -7.13
C THR A 307 13.06 -17.36 -7.20
N GLY A 308 13.53 -17.84 -8.36
CA GLY A 308 13.86 -19.25 -8.55
C GLY A 308 15.03 -19.73 -7.70
N THR A 309 15.89 -18.83 -7.19
CA THR A 309 17.19 -19.18 -6.56
C THR A 309 17.13 -19.44 -5.05
N VAL A 310 16.05 -20.08 -4.60
CA VAL A 310 15.84 -20.45 -3.19
C VAL A 310 16.96 -21.37 -2.65
N THR A 311 17.65 -22.11 -3.52
CA THR A 311 18.83 -22.91 -3.14
C THR A 311 20.12 -22.07 -3.17
N TRP A 312 20.89 -22.08 -2.07
CA TRP A 312 22.16 -21.35 -1.90
C TRP A 312 23.20 -21.50 -3.04
N ALA A 313 23.17 -22.62 -3.77
CA ALA A 313 24.09 -22.93 -4.87
C ALA A 313 23.73 -22.17 -6.16
N GLY A 314 24.11 -20.90 -6.24
CA GLY A 314 23.85 -20.03 -7.40
C GLY A 314 23.63 -18.56 -7.04
N LEU A 315 23.49 -18.26 -5.75
CA LEU A 315 23.21 -16.92 -5.26
C LEU A 315 24.27 -15.88 -5.66
N GLU A 316 25.55 -16.27 -5.68
CA GLU A 316 26.63 -15.37 -6.10
C GLU A 316 26.54 -14.99 -7.57
N ALA A 317 26.23 -15.94 -8.45
CA ALA A 317 26.09 -15.70 -9.89
C ALA A 317 24.89 -14.79 -10.17
N VAL A 318 23.75 -15.05 -9.53
CA VAL A 318 22.55 -14.22 -9.66
C VAL A 318 22.76 -12.84 -9.07
N THR A 319 23.43 -12.74 -7.92
CA THR A 319 23.83 -11.45 -7.37
C THR A 319 24.69 -10.69 -8.37
N ALA A 320 25.70 -11.33 -8.97
CA ALA A 320 26.56 -10.68 -9.96
C ALA A 320 25.82 -10.25 -11.23
N LEU A 321 24.85 -11.05 -11.70
CA LEU A 321 23.97 -10.70 -12.83
C LEU A 321 23.09 -9.50 -12.52
N LEU A 322 22.39 -9.54 -11.39
CA LEU A 322 21.57 -8.44 -10.92
C LEU A 322 22.42 -7.21 -10.61
N ALA A 323 23.70 -7.39 -10.25
CA ALA A 323 24.64 -6.31 -9.97
C ALA A 323 25.18 -5.59 -11.20
N ALA A 324 24.94 -6.11 -12.40
CA ALA A 324 25.43 -5.50 -13.61
C ALA A 324 24.92 -4.05 -13.70
N PRO A 325 25.80 -3.06 -14.00
CA PRO A 325 25.43 -1.64 -13.97
C PRO A 325 24.21 -1.31 -14.84
N ASP A 326 24.08 -1.94 -16.02
CA ASP A 326 22.96 -1.69 -16.93
C ASP A 326 21.65 -2.27 -16.38
N VAL A 327 21.68 -3.46 -15.80
CA VAL A 327 20.52 -4.10 -15.17
C VAL A 327 20.03 -3.25 -13.99
N GLN A 328 20.95 -2.74 -13.17
CA GLN A 328 20.60 -1.81 -12.08
C GLN A 328 20.02 -0.51 -12.61
N ARG A 329 20.59 0.06 -13.67
CA ARG A 329 20.05 1.27 -14.31
C ARG A 329 18.66 1.05 -14.88
N LEU A 330 18.38 -0.09 -15.52
CA LEU A 330 17.07 -0.42 -16.09
C LEU A 330 16.03 -0.59 -14.99
N ARG A 331 16.33 -1.40 -13.97
CA ARG A 331 15.46 -1.57 -12.80
C ARG A 331 15.16 -0.24 -12.14
N TRP A 332 16.16 0.62 -12.05
CA TRP A 332 16.00 1.95 -11.49
C TRP A 332 15.13 2.87 -12.35
N ALA A 333 15.36 2.90 -13.67
CA ALA A 333 14.57 3.69 -14.61
C ALA A 333 13.09 3.27 -14.59
N ALA A 334 12.79 1.97 -14.55
CA ALA A 334 11.42 1.48 -14.45
C ALA A 334 10.75 1.86 -13.13
N LEU A 335 11.49 1.81 -12.03
CA LEU A 335 10.99 2.28 -10.74
C LEU A 335 10.71 3.80 -10.75
N GLU A 336 11.55 4.61 -11.42
CA GLU A 336 11.30 6.04 -11.59
C GLU A 336 10.09 6.33 -12.49
N GLN A 337 9.91 5.55 -13.55
CA GLN A 337 8.73 5.63 -14.41
C GLN A 337 7.46 5.28 -13.62
N LEU A 338 7.47 4.20 -12.85
CA LEU A 338 6.35 3.81 -11.99
C LEU A 338 6.04 4.91 -10.94
N ALA A 339 7.07 5.46 -10.29
CA ALA A 339 6.90 6.57 -9.35
C ALA A 339 6.38 7.86 -10.01
N GLY A 340 6.73 8.10 -11.28
CA GLY A 340 6.29 9.25 -12.07
C GLY A 340 4.89 9.12 -12.68
N SER A 341 4.42 7.89 -12.90
CA SER A 341 3.14 7.58 -13.55
C SER A 341 1.89 7.87 -12.70
N GLY A 342 2.07 8.31 -11.44
CA GLY A 342 0.93 8.64 -10.57
C GLY A 342 0.01 9.69 -11.23
N PRO A 343 -1.32 9.59 -11.06
CA PRO A 343 -2.28 10.41 -11.77
C PRO A 343 -1.96 11.89 -11.57
N SER A 344 -1.63 12.57 -12.67
CA SER A 344 -1.47 14.01 -12.69
C SER A 344 -2.83 14.62 -12.36
N THR A 345 -2.99 15.10 -11.12
CA THR A 345 -4.23 15.66 -10.57
C THR A 345 -4.66 16.97 -11.25
N ALA A 346 -4.14 17.28 -12.45
CA ALA A 346 -4.31 18.53 -13.17
C ALA A 346 -5.27 18.45 -14.38
N GLY A 347 -5.87 17.28 -14.66
CA GLY A 347 -6.85 17.12 -15.75
C GLY A 347 -8.27 17.50 -15.32
N ASP A 348 -8.80 18.58 -15.90
CA ASP A 348 -10.20 19.03 -15.73
C ASP A 348 -11.18 18.00 -16.34
N PRO A 349 -12.09 17.37 -15.56
CA PRO A 349 -12.95 16.29 -16.04
C PRO A 349 -14.20 16.75 -16.81
N ALA A 350 -14.17 17.93 -17.45
CA ALA A 350 -15.39 18.61 -17.94
C ALA A 350 -15.70 18.47 -19.44
N ALA A 351 -15.02 17.60 -20.20
CA ALA A 351 -15.28 17.45 -21.64
C ALA A 351 -15.44 15.99 -22.06
N ALA A 352 -16.68 15.51 -22.11
CA ALA A 352 -17.05 14.26 -22.77
C ALA A 352 -17.62 14.57 -24.17
N PRO A 353 -17.17 13.90 -25.26
CA PRO A 353 -17.86 13.91 -26.53
C PRO A 353 -18.72 12.65 -26.72
N ASP A 354 -19.95 12.85 -27.20
CA ASP A 354 -20.87 11.80 -27.67
C ASP A 354 -20.41 11.26 -29.03
N GLY A 355 -20.19 9.95 -29.16
CA GLY A 355 -19.96 9.31 -30.46
C GLY A 355 -19.91 7.79 -30.38
N ALA A 356 -21.00 7.11 -30.75
CA ALA A 356 -21.08 5.66 -30.87
C ALA A 356 -20.92 5.21 -32.33
N ALA A 357 -19.98 4.31 -32.63
CA ALA A 357 -20.12 3.21 -33.61
C ALA A 357 -18.86 2.33 -33.74
N SER A 358 -19.12 1.01 -33.81
CA SER A 358 -18.31 -0.07 -34.42
C SER A 358 -17.24 -0.77 -33.58
N ALA A 359 -17.65 -1.83 -32.87
CA ALA A 359 -16.78 -2.80 -32.22
C ALA A 359 -16.56 -4.05 -33.10
N GLN A 360 -15.32 -4.28 -33.53
CA GLN A 360 -14.79 -5.62 -33.83
C GLN A 360 -13.25 -5.56 -33.91
N GLY A 361 -12.56 -6.16 -32.92
CA GLY A 361 -11.14 -6.52 -33.03
C GLY A 361 -10.29 -6.24 -31.79
N VAL A 362 -9.76 -7.33 -31.22
CA VAL A 362 -8.53 -7.47 -30.42
C VAL A 362 -8.62 -7.25 -28.89
N GLN A 363 -8.44 -8.37 -28.19
CA GLN A 363 -8.05 -8.55 -26.78
C GLN A 363 -6.51 -8.53 -26.67
N GLU A 364 -5.99 -8.17 -25.49
CA GLU A 364 -4.58 -8.11 -25.04
C GLU A 364 -3.93 -6.71 -25.01
N ALA A 365 -4.14 -5.99 -23.90
CA ALA A 365 -3.22 -4.95 -23.41
C ALA A 365 -3.57 -4.60 -21.94
N ALA A 366 -3.11 -5.41 -21.00
CA ALA A 366 -3.08 -5.05 -19.57
C ALA A 366 -1.88 -5.75 -18.90
N ALA A 367 -0.66 -5.40 -19.34
CA ALA A 367 0.58 -5.85 -18.71
C ALA A 367 0.99 -4.82 -17.65
N ALA A 368 0.58 -5.05 -16.39
CA ALA A 368 1.18 -4.38 -15.24
C ALA A 368 2.53 -5.06 -14.92
N PRO A 369 3.61 -4.31 -14.64
CA PRO A 369 4.92 -4.90 -14.38
C PRO A 369 4.91 -5.72 -13.09
N SER A 370 5.25 -7.02 -13.17
CA SER A 370 5.52 -7.84 -11.99
C SER A 370 6.88 -7.46 -11.41
N VAL A 371 6.91 -7.24 -10.10
CA VAL A 371 8.13 -6.96 -9.33
C VAL A 371 8.47 -8.22 -8.52
N VAL A 372 9.64 -8.25 -7.88
CA VAL A 372 10.37 -9.44 -7.42
C VAL A 372 10.02 -9.92 -6.01
N ARG A 373 9.63 -11.20 -5.79
CA ARG A 373 9.52 -11.85 -4.44
C ARG A 373 10.91 -12.16 -3.83
N LEU A 374 11.17 -11.72 -2.59
CA LEU A 374 12.45 -11.92 -1.89
C LEU A 374 12.26 -12.72 -0.59
N HIS A 375 12.62 -14.01 -0.61
CA HIS A 375 12.71 -14.82 0.63
C HIS A 375 14.15 -15.18 1.02
N ASP A 376 14.40 -15.09 2.32
CA ASP A 376 15.60 -15.43 3.12
C ASP A 376 16.83 -14.48 3.06
N THR A 377 17.34 -14.10 4.23
CA THR A 377 17.67 -12.69 4.51
C THR A 377 19.16 -12.36 4.63
N ALA A 378 19.97 -13.08 5.40
CA ALA A 378 21.27 -12.51 5.85
C ALA A 378 22.33 -12.32 4.73
N ALA A 379 22.53 -13.31 3.85
CA ALA A 379 23.53 -13.21 2.78
C ALA A 379 23.03 -12.42 1.56
N ARG A 380 21.72 -12.54 1.26
CA ARG A 380 21.01 -11.78 0.23
C ARG A 380 21.01 -10.28 0.54
N LEU A 381 20.86 -9.89 1.81
CA LEU A 381 20.95 -8.49 2.26
C LEU A 381 22.33 -7.88 2.02
N ALA A 382 23.41 -8.62 2.31
CA ALA A 382 24.77 -8.13 2.11
C ALA A 382 25.10 -7.91 0.62
N ALA A 383 24.56 -8.79 -0.24
CA ALA A 383 24.59 -8.65 -1.68
C ALA A 383 23.74 -7.46 -2.17
N ALA A 384 22.46 -7.41 -1.80
CA ALA A 384 21.51 -6.37 -2.19
C ALA A 384 21.97 -4.96 -1.79
N ARG A 385 22.59 -4.78 -0.61
CA ARG A 385 23.15 -3.49 -0.18
C ARG A 385 24.19 -2.91 -1.13
N ARG A 386 24.91 -3.75 -1.89
CA ARG A 386 25.89 -3.27 -2.88
C ARG A 386 25.24 -2.84 -4.19
N LEU A 387 24.01 -3.27 -4.43
CA LEU A 387 23.30 -3.10 -5.71
C LEU A 387 22.24 -2.01 -5.63
N LEU A 388 21.66 -1.82 -4.45
CA LEU A 388 20.63 -0.84 -4.21
C LEU A 388 21.21 0.58 -4.16
N PRO A 389 20.46 1.60 -4.62
CA PRO A 389 20.84 3.00 -4.48
C PRO A 389 20.98 3.38 -2.99
N PRO A 390 21.51 4.58 -2.67
CA PRO A 390 21.53 5.08 -1.31
C PRO A 390 20.17 4.86 -0.65
N PRO A 391 20.10 4.27 0.54
CA PRO A 391 18.85 3.74 1.08
C PRO A 391 17.72 4.77 1.17
N ARG A 392 18.08 6.05 1.32
CA ARG A 392 17.13 7.16 1.31
C ARG A 392 16.39 7.32 -0.01
N ARG A 393 17.09 7.16 -1.14
CA ARG A 393 16.48 7.23 -2.47
C ARG A 393 15.56 6.02 -2.69
N LEU A 394 15.99 4.84 -2.22
CA LEU A 394 15.19 3.62 -2.27
C LEU A 394 13.89 3.76 -1.47
N ALA A 395 13.96 4.26 -0.23
CA ALA A 395 12.78 4.44 0.62
C ALA A 395 11.80 5.46 0.02
N ALA A 396 12.30 6.60 -0.48
CA ALA A 396 11.46 7.61 -1.14
C ALA A 396 10.77 7.05 -2.39
N LEU A 397 11.49 6.25 -3.18
CA LEU A 397 10.94 5.64 -4.38
C LEU A 397 9.95 4.51 -4.05
N ALA A 398 10.24 3.68 -3.04
CA ALA A 398 9.29 2.66 -2.57
C ALA A 398 7.99 3.31 -2.08
N ALA A 399 8.08 4.42 -1.35
CA ALA A 399 6.91 5.19 -0.92
C ALA A 399 6.11 5.75 -2.11
N ALA A 400 6.78 6.27 -3.13
CA ALA A 400 6.12 6.77 -4.35
C ALA A 400 5.43 5.65 -5.14
N CYS A 401 6.12 4.52 -5.35
CA CYS A 401 5.54 3.35 -6.02
C CYS A 401 4.31 2.85 -5.26
N SER A 402 4.40 2.74 -3.94
CA SER A 402 3.27 2.27 -3.10
C SER A 402 2.08 3.19 -3.15
N ARG A 403 2.32 4.50 -3.25
CA ARG A 403 1.25 5.47 -3.46
C ARG A 403 0.56 5.24 -4.80
N THR A 404 1.31 5.13 -5.90
CA THR A 404 0.74 4.86 -7.23
C THR A 404 -0.08 3.58 -7.20
N LEU A 405 0.49 2.50 -6.68
CA LEU A 405 -0.17 1.19 -6.60
C LEU A 405 -1.42 1.22 -5.73
N CYS A 406 -1.38 1.91 -4.60
CA CYS A 406 -2.57 2.07 -3.76
C CYS A 406 -3.68 2.82 -4.48
N LEU A 407 -3.35 3.85 -5.28
CA LEU A 407 -4.33 4.57 -6.08
C LEU A 407 -4.94 3.69 -7.18
N GLU A 408 -4.12 2.91 -7.89
CA GLU A 408 -4.61 1.95 -8.91
C GLU A 408 -5.54 0.91 -8.28
N VAL A 409 -5.14 0.30 -7.16
CA VAL A 409 -5.98 -0.65 -6.40
C VAL A 409 -7.31 -0.02 -6.01
N GLU A 410 -7.30 1.22 -5.52
CA GLU A 410 -8.52 1.91 -5.14
C GLU A 410 -9.42 2.20 -6.34
N VAL A 411 -8.85 2.60 -7.48
CA VAL A 411 -9.58 2.86 -8.73
C VAL A 411 -10.22 1.58 -9.25
N GLU A 412 -9.47 0.48 -9.31
CA GLU A 412 -9.99 -0.81 -9.75
C GLU A 412 -11.10 -1.33 -8.83
N LEU A 413 -10.90 -1.28 -7.51
CA LEU A 413 -11.91 -1.70 -6.53
C LEU A 413 -13.17 -0.81 -6.59
N GLN A 414 -13.01 0.49 -6.84
CA GLN A 414 -14.14 1.40 -7.07
C GLN A 414 -14.89 1.05 -8.37
N GLY A 415 -14.16 0.75 -9.45
CA GLY A 415 -14.74 0.30 -10.72
C GLY A 415 -15.57 -0.98 -10.57
N LEU A 416 -15.05 -1.95 -9.82
CA LEU A 416 -15.75 -3.18 -9.46
C LEU A 416 -16.99 -2.90 -8.60
N ALA A 417 -16.88 -2.03 -7.60
CA ALA A 417 -18.00 -1.70 -6.70
C ALA A 417 -19.15 -0.95 -7.41
N LEU A 418 -18.83 -0.13 -8.40
CA LEU A 418 -19.83 0.61 -9.18
C LEU A 418 -20.45 -0.23 -10.32
N GLY A 419 -19.93 -1.43 -10.59
CA GLY A 419 -20.40 -2.27 -11.68
C GLY A 419 -20.23 -1.63 -13.06
N VAL A 420 -19.26 -0.72 -13.20
CA VAL A 420 -19.00 0.06 -14.43
C VAL A 420 -18.20 -0.76 -15.45
N MET A 421 -17.73 -1.95 -15.09
CA MET A 421 -16.97 -2.81 -16.00
C MET A 421 -17.82 -3.31 -17.17
N ALA A 422 -17.20 -3.36 -18.34
CA ALA A 422 -17.85 -3.75 -19.59
C ALA A 422 -18.53 -5.13 -19.46
N PRO A 423 -19.79 -5.28 -19.89
CA PRO A 423 -20.51 -6.55 -19.80
C PRO A 423 -19.80 -7.63 -20.64
N GLY A 424 -19.13 -8.57 -19.97
CA GLY A 424 -18.44 -9.69 -20.61
C GLY A 424 -17.00 -9.93 -20.13
N ALA A 425 -16.39 -8.96 -19.45
CA ALA A 425 -15.16 -9.18 -18.71
C ALA A 425 -15.54 -9.54 -17.28
N ASP A 426 -15.26 -10.78 -16.86
CA ASP A 426 -15.21 -11.15 -15.44
C ASP A 426 -13.72 -11.09 -15.06
N PRO A 427 -13.12 -9.89 -14.90
CA PRO A 427 -11.75 -9.83 -14.42
C PRO A 427 -11.78 -10.47 -13.04
N ASP A 428 -10.97 -11.51 -12.89
CA ASP A 428 -10.83 -12.22 -11.63
C ASP A 428 -10.33 -11.22 -10.58
N ALA A 429 -11.25 -10.68 -9.78
CA ALA A 429 -10.94 -9.73 -8.72
C ALA A 429 -9.95 -10.34 -7.72
N ASP A 430 -9.88 -11.67 -7.63
CA ASP A 430 -8.90 -12.38 -6.84
C ASP A 430 -7.51 -12.37 -7.49
N SER A 431 -7.41 -12.35 -8.83
CA SER A 431 -6.14 -12.18 -9.56
C SER A 431 -5.54 -10.78 -9.40
N VAL A 432 -6.37 -9.74 -9.57
CA VAL A 432 -5.96 -8.35 -9.30
C VAL A 432 -5.51 -8.22 -7.84
N ARG A 433 -6.33 -8.71 -6.90
CA ARG A 433 -5.97 -8.73 -5.49
C ARG A 433 -4.66 -9.48 -5.26
N ALA A 434 -4.49 -10.69 -5.81
CA ALA A 434 -3.29 -11.49 -5.64
C ALA A 434 -2.02 -10.79 -6.18
N THR A 435 -2.14 -10.09 -7.30
CA THR A 435 -1.05 -9.30 -7.89
C THR A 435 -0.67 -8.14 -6.98
N CYS A 436 -1.66 -7.37 -6.51
CA CYS A 436 -1.44 -6.27 -5.58
C CYS A 436 -0.86 -6.74 -4.23
N MET A 437 -1.35 -7.86 -3.70
CA MET A 437 -0.81 -8.51 -2.49
C MET A 437 0.64 -8.95 -2.69
N GLY A 438 0.93 -9.57 -3.84
CA GLY A 438 2.28 -9.95 -4.24
C GLY A 438 3.21 -8.75 -4.20
N LEU A 439 2.81 -7.65 -4.82
CA LEU A 439 3.60 -6.43 -4.88
C LEU A 439 3.78 -5.76 -3.51
N VAL A 440 2.72 -5.68 -2.70
CA VAL A 440 2.79 -5.19 -1.31
C VAL A 440 3.78 -6.00 -0.48
N LYS A 441 3.79 -7.32 -0.63
CA LYS A 441 4.72 -8.20 0.07
C LYS A 441 6.18 -7.93 -0.31
N GLN A 442 6.46 -7.79 -1.59
CA GLN A 442 7.81 -7.52 -2.10
C GLN A 442 8.35 -6.17 -1.63
N LEU A 443 7.44 -5.23 -1.61
CA LEU A 443 7.67 -3.90 -1.09
C LEU A 443 7.90 -3.93 0.44
N ALA A 444 7.20 -4.78 1.20
CA ALA A 444 7.47 -5.04 2.61
C ALA A 444 8.84 -5.72 2.83
N ASP A 445 9.25 -6.65 1.95
CA ASP A 445 10.58 -7.24 1.97
C ASP A 445 11.67 -6.16 1.77
N LEU A 446 11.39 -5.15 0.93
CA LEU A 446 12.21 -3.94 0.76
C LEU A 446 12.29 -3.10 2.05
N ALA A 447 11.19 -2.97 2.80
CA ALA A 447 11.21 -2.32 4.11
C ALA A 447 12.11 -3.10 5.10
N PHE A 448 12.12 -4.44 5.05
CA PHE A 448 13.03 -5.25 5.87
C PHE A 448 14.51 -4.98 5.55
N VAL A 449 14.85 -4.72 4.28
CA VAL A 449 16.22 -4.28 3.92
C VAL A 449 16.61 -3.00 4.65
N SER A 450 15.64 -2.11 4.85
CA SER A 450 15.82 -0.82 5.55
C SER A 450 16.16 -1.00 7.03
N ASP A 451 15.68 -2.07 7.67
CA ASP A 451 15.95 -2.38 9.08
C ASP A 451 17.39 -2.77 9.32
N THR A 452 18.05 -3.21 8.26
CA THR A 452 19.41 -3.72 8.35
C THR A 452 20.45 -2.61 8.17
N LEU A 453 20.02 -1.41 7.78
CA LEU A 453 20.88 -0.25 7.55
C LEU A 453 21.57 0.24 8.83
N ALA A 454 22.64 1.01 8.66
CA ALA A 454 23.23 1.74 9.77
C ALA A 454 22.17 2.67 10.41
N GLU A 455 22.16 2.79 11.73
CA GLU A 455 21.11 3.50 12.48
C GLU A 455 20.87 4.94 11.98
N ALA A 456 21.93 5.65 11.57
CA ALA A 456 21.82 6.99 11.00
C ALA A 456 21.09 7.01 9.65
N GLU A 457 21.34 6.04 8.78
CA GLU A 457 20.66 5.90 7.48
C GLU A 457 19.21 5.45 7.70
N ALA A 458 18.98 4.49 8.59
CA ALA A 458 17.65 4.05 8.96
C ALA A 458 16.77 5.22 9.45
N ARG A 459 17.31 6.09 10.32
CA ARG A 459 16.61 7.30 10.79
C ARG A 459 16.32 8.31 9.65
N ALA A 460 17.22 8.44 8.68
CA ALA A 460 17.03 9.34 7.54
C ALA A 460 15.97 8.83 6.54
N CYS A 461 15.79 7.51 6.45
CA CYS A 461 14.82 6.86 5.55
C CYS A 461 13.46 6.63 6.22
N ALA A 462 13.41 6.62 7.55
CA ALA A 462 12.24 6.23 8.32
C ALA A 462 10.93 6.96 7.94
N PRO A 463 10.88 8.29 7.66
CA PRO A 463 9.64 8.92 7.22
C PRO A 463 9.08 8.31 5.92
N ASP A 464 9.95 8.00 4.97
CA ASP A 464 9.56 7.44 3.67
C ASP A 464 9.18 5.95 3.82
N VAL A 465 9.90 5.19 4.65
CA VAL A 465 9.56 3.79 4.99
C VAL A 465 8.20 3.70 5.71
N LEU A 466 7.87 4.65 6.57
CA LEU A 466 6.57 4.71 7.23
C LEU A 466 5.45 5.07 6.26
N ALA A 467 5.66 6.05 5.39
CA ALA A 467 4.70 6.38 4.34
C ALA A 467 4.46 5.18 3.41
N PHE A 468 5.54 4.50 3.03
CA PHE A 468 5.53 3.25 2.29
C PHE A 468 4.62 2.20 2.96
N ASN A 469 4.90 1.85 4.22
CA ASN A 469 4.12 0.86 4.97
C ASN A 469 2.65 1.29 5.12
N ALA A 470 2.38 2.57 5.28
CA ALA A 470 1.02 3.09 5.42
C ALA A 470 0.22 3.03 4.10
N TRP A 471 0.84 3.31 2.95
CA TRP A 471 0.23 3.10 1.62
C TRP A 471 -0.04 1.63 1.35
N ALA A 472 0.92 0.76 1.68
CA ALA A 472 0.75 -0.68 1.56
C ALA A 472 -0.43 -1.17 2.42
N LEU A 473 -0.51 -0.73 3.68
CA LEU A 473 -1.63 -1.06 4.57
C LEU A 473 -2.97 -0.56 4.03
N ARG A 474 -3.00 0.61 3.37
CA ARG A 474 -4.21 1.13 2.75
C ARG A 474 -4.68 0.28 1.57
N ALA A 475 -3.77 -0.17 0.71
CA ALA A 475 -4.10 -1.10 -0.35
C ALA A 475 -4.70 -2.41 0.20
N LEU A 476 -4.11 -2.95 1.28
CA LEU A 476 -4.64 -4.14 1.98
C LEU A 476 -6.05 -3.89 2.55
N ALA A 477 -6.24 -2.75 3.21
CA ALA A 477 -7.51 -2.38 3.83
C ALA A 477 -8.62 -2.19 2.79
N ALA A 478 -8.29 -1.64 1.61
CA ALA A 478 -9.23 -1.49 0.50
C ALA A 478 -9.68 -2.85 -0.05
N GLY A 479 -8.74 -3.80 -0.25
CA GLY A 479 -9.04 -5.12 -0.80
C GLY A 479 -9.86 -6.04 0.11
N GLY A 480 -9.76 -5.87 1.44
CA GLY A 480 -10.40 -6.73 2.43
C GLY A 480 -11.90 -6.49 2.69
N GLY A 481 -12.50 -5.45 2.10
CA GLY A 481 -13.87 -5.03 2.41
C GLY A 481 -15.01 -5.81 1.74
N GLY A 482 -14.71 -6.69 0.77
CA GLY A 482 -15.70 -7.09 -0.26
C GLY A 482 -16.49 -8.38 -0.04
N ALA A 483 -15.91 -9.46 0.48
CA ALA A 483 -16.59 -10.76 0.46
C ALA A 483 -16.25 -11.61 1.68
N ALA A 484 -17.26 -11.88 2.53
CA ALA A 484 -17.17 -12.97 3.48
C ALA A 484 -17.22 -14.27 2.67
N VAL A 485 -16.05 -14.87 2.40
CA VAL A 485 -15.98 -16.20 1.80
C VAL A 485 -16.70 -17.16 2.77
N PRO A 486 -17.71 -17.92 2.31
CA PRO A 486 -18.41 -18.85 3.16
C PRO A 486 -17.46 -19.97 3.59
N VAL A 487 -17.08 -19.97 4.87
CA VAL A 487 -16.34 -21.06 5.52
C VAL A 487 -17.20 -22.31 5.49
N GLY A 488 -16.89 -23.25 4.60
CA GLY A 488 -17.63 -24.49 4.45
C GLY A 488 -16.87 -25.53 3.63
N GLY A 489 -15.97 -26.28 4.27
CA GLY A 489 -15.34 -27.47 3.69
C GLY A 489 -14.15 -27.99 4.50
N ASP A 490 -14.33 -29.17 5.10
CA ASP A 490 -13.39 -30.20 5.62
C ASP A 490 -12.02 -29.80 6.26
N ASP A 491 -11.88 -30.16 7.55
CA ASP A 491 -11.02 -29.61 8.62
C ASP A 491 -9.47 -29.83 8.56
N GLU A 492 -8.85 -30.34 7.48
CA GLU A 492 -7.42 -30.75 7.53
C GLU A 492 -6.43 -30.01 6.59
N GLU A 493 -6.88 -29.33 5.53
CA GLU A 493 -6.01 -28.42 4.74
C GLU A 493 -6.03 -26.96 5.26
N GLU A 494 -6.87 -26.67 6.26
CA GLU A 494 -7.20 -25.32 6.71
C GLU A 494 -6.02 -24.60 7.41
N GLU A 495 -5.15 -25.30 8.17
CA GLU A 495 -4.07 -24.64 8.96
C GLU A 495 -2.97 -24.00 8.09
N ALA A 496 -2.64 -24.56 6.92
CA ALA A 496 -1.60 -23.99 6.05
C ALA A 496 -2.11 -22.84 5.16
N GLU A 497 -3.42 -22.81 4.89
CA GLU A 497 -4.07 -21.75 4.11
C GLU A 497 -4.46 -20.55 4.99
N GLU A 498 -4.78 -20.78 6.27
CA GLU A 498 -5.11 -19.73 7.25
C GLU A 498 -3.97 -18.70 7.42
N ASP A 499 -2.73 -19.12 7.14
CA ASP A 499 -1.53 -18.28 7.24
C ASP A 499 -1.41 -17.25 6.10
N ARG A 500 -2.24 -17.31 5.05
CA ARG A 500 -2.24 -16.37 3.91
C ARG A 500 -3.42 -15.39 3.91
N THR A 501 -4.12 -15.24 5.03
CA THR A 501 -5.23 -14.29 5.13
C THR A 501 -4.75 -12.83 5.05
N PRO A 502 -5.51 -11.91 4.41
CA PRO A 502 -5.16 -10.49 4.34
C PRO A 502 -4.93 -9.83 5.72
N ALA A 503 -5.59 -10.35 6.76
CA ALA A 503 -5.39 -9.91 8.14
C ALA A 503 -4.00 -10.25 8.68
N GLY A 504 -3.39 -11.33 8.21
CA GLY A 504 -2.02 -11.72 8.55
C GLY A 504 -0.98 -10.82 7.90
N ASP A 505 -1.14 -10.55 6.61
CA ASP A 505 -0.25 -9.62 5.89
C ASP A 505 -0.38 -8.20 6.46
N ALA A 506 -1.60 -7.75 6.77
CA ALA A 506 -1.83 -6.47 7.44
C ALA A 506 -1.20 -6.44 8.84
N GLY A 507 -1.32 -7.53 9.61
CA GLY A 507 -0.65 -7.68 10.90
C GLY A 507 0.86 -7.55 10.79
N HIS A 508 1.49 -8.15 9.77
CA HIS A 508 2.92 -8.02 9.56
C HIS A 508 3.35 -6.56 9.30
N ILE A 509 2.62 -5.83 8.45
CA ILE A 509 2.92 -4.41 8.16
C ILE A 509 2.70 -3.53 9.39
N LEU A 510 1.64 -3.78 10.17
CA LEU A 510 1.37 -3.09 11.42
C LEU A 510 2.47 -3.31 12.44
N HIS A 511 2.96 -4.55 12.57
CA HIS A 511 4.10 -4.87 13.40
C HIS A 511 5.33 -4.05 13.03
N LEU A 512 5.66 -3.96 11.73
CA LEU A 512 6.77 -3.14 11.24
C LEU A 512 6.57 -1.65 11.55
N LEU A 513 5.36 -1.12 11.37
CA LEU A 513 5.01 0.25 11.76
C LEU A 513 5.22 0.46 13.27
N CYS A 514 4.73 -0.45 14.11
CA CYS A 514 4.89 -0.40 15.56
C CYS A 514 6.36 -0.41 15.97
N LEU A 515 7.17 -1.31 15.43
CA LEU A 515 8.61 -1.39 15.71
C LEU A 515 9.32 -0.08 15.37
N LYS A 516 9.00 0.54 14.23
CA LYS A 516 9.58 1.83 13.82
C LYS A 516 9.14 3.02 14.66
N LEU A 517 7.99 2.90 15.32
CA LEU A 517 7.38 3.93 16.16
C LEU A 517 7.52 3.64 17.66
N ASN A 518 8.22 2.58 18.06
CA ASN A 518 8.34 2.19 19.46
C ASN A 518 8.98 3.30 20.32
N ASP A 519 9.90 4.07 19.73
CA ASP A 519 10.58 5.22 20.36
C ASP A 519 9.92 6.57 19.98
N TRP A 520 8.65 6.57 19.57
CA TRP A 520 7.95 7.77 19.10
C TRP A 520 8.05 8.94 20.08
N ARG A 521 7.92 8.65 21.38
CA ARG A 521 7.97 9.67 22.46
C ARG A 521 9.38 10.25 22.67
N ASP A 522 10.42 9.53 22.25
CA ASP A 522 11.82 9.98 22.34
C ASP A 522 12.25 10.80 21.12
N PHE A 523 11.46 10.77 20.04
CA PHE A 523 11.70 11.60 18.87
C PHE A 523 11.52 13.09 19.19
N SER A 524 12.35 13.91 18.55
CA SER A 524 12.18 15.36 18.65
C SER A 524 10.83 15.78 18.06
N PRO A 525 10.19 16.86 18.56
CA PRO A 525 8.93 17.35 18.00
C PRO A 525 8.99 17.66 16.50
N ALA A 526 10.16 18.09 16.00
CA ALA A 526 10.38 18.32 14.58
C ALA A 526 10.40 17.01 13.77
N THR A 527 10.98 15.94 14.33
CA THR A 527 10.96 14.60 13.75
C THR A 527 9.53 14.04 13.73
N GLN A 528 8.81 14.11 14.84
CA GLN A 528 7.40 13.70 14.92
C GLN A 528 6.56 14.42 13.87
N ALA A 529 6.71 15.75 13.75
CA ALA A 529 6.00 16.53 12.74
C ALA A 529 6.35 16.09 11.31
N ALA A 530 7.62 15.83 11.00
CA ALA A 530 8.02 15.34 9.69
C ALA A 530 7.42 13.96 9.35
N TYR A 531 7.32 13.07 10.35
CA TYR A 531 6.69 11.75 10.18
C TYR A 531 5.19 11.88 9.96
N VAL A 532 4.50 12.70 10.77
CA VAL A 532 3.07 12.98 10.60
C VAL A 532 2.78 13.57 9.22
N GLN A 533 3.56 14.55 8.77
CA GLN A 533 3.38 15.15 7.43
C GLN A 533 3.51 14.13 6.29
N ARG A 534 4.34 13.09 6.46
CA ARG A 534 4.46 11.99 5.49
C ARG A 534 3.32 10.98 5.59
N LEU A 535 2.79 10.74 6.79
CA LEU A 535 1.71 9.78 7.04
C LEU A 535 0.32 10.32 6.72
N LEU A 536 0.07 11.62 6.91
CA LEU A 536 -1.23 12.24 6.62
C LEU A 536 -1.82 11.90 5.23
N PRO A 537 -1.10 12.08 4.10
CA PRO A 537 -1.67 11.81 2.79
C PRO A 537 -1.97 10.32 2.55
N THR A 538 -1.37 9.42 3.34
CA THR A 538 -1.60 7.98 3.20
C THR A 538 -2.98 7.55 3.65
N GLY A 539 -3.69 8.36 4.46
CA GLY A 539 -4.98 7.95 5.02
C GLY A 539 -4.87 6.83 6.05
N LEU A 540 -3.72 6.68 6.72
CA LEU A 540 -3.41 5.58 7.64
C LEU A 540 -4.54 5.32 8.66
N MET A 541 -5.11 6.34 9.29
CA MET A 541 -6.17 6.12 10.30
C MET A 541 -7.43 5.53 9.70
N ARG A 542 -7.78 5.89 8.46
CA ARG A 542 -8.88 5.27 7.75
C ARG A 542 -8.60 3.79 7.47
N SER A 543 -7.38 3.48 7.05
CA SER A 543 -6.95 2.08 6.85
C SER A 543 -7.01 1.26 8.14
N LEU A 544 -6.55 1.83 9.26
CA LEU A 544 -6.68 1.22 10.58
C LEU A 544 -8.14 1.01 11.00
N ASP A 545 -9.03 1.96 10.70
CA ASP A 545 -10.46 1.85 11.00
C ASP A 545 -11.12 0.74 10.19
N CYS A 546 -10.85 0.70 8.88
CA CYS A 546 -11.30 -0.38 8.00
C CYS A 546 -10.81 -1.75 8.49
N LEU A 547 -9.55 -1.88 8.89
CA LEU A 547 -8.99 -3.13 9.41
C LEU A 547 -9.63 -3.55 10.73
N LEU A 548 -9.79 -2.63 11.70
CA LEU A 548 -10.47 -2.94 12.95
C LEU A 548 -11.93 -3.33 12.75
N ARG A 549 -12.64 -2.69 11.81
CA ARG A 549 -14.02 -3.07 11.43
C ARG A 549 -14.06 -4.46 10.83
N HIS A 550 -13.14 -4.76 9.92
CA HIS A 550 -13.03 -6.08 9.30
C HIS A 550 -12.78 -7.16 10.37
N LEU A 551 -11.79 -6.95 11.25
CA LEU A 551 -11.50 -7.85 12.37
C LEU A 551 -12.68 -7.99 13.33
N ALA A 552 -13.44 -6.92 13.57
CA ALA A 552 -14.63 -6.97 14.40
C ALA A 552 -15.78 -7.74 13.74
N ALA A 553 -15.93 -7.65 12.42
CA ALA A 553 -16.96 -8.33 11.65
C ALA A 553 -16.68 -9.84 11.51
N THR A 554 -15.43 -10.23 11.23
CA THR A 554 -15.01 -11.64 11.16
C THR A 554 -14.84 -12.25 12.56
N GLY A 555 -14.59 -11.39 13.55
CA GLY A 555 -14.20 -11.75 14.90
C GLY A 555 -12.70 -12.09 14.93
N PRO A 556 -11.90 -11.51 15.84
CA PRO A 556 -10.47 -11.80 15.95
C PRO A 556 -10.26 -13.17 16.62
N ARG A 557 -10.70 -14.24 15.95
CA ARG A 557 -10.65 -15.62 16.47
C ARG A 557 -9.23 -16.16 16.45
N THR A 558 -8.47 -15.81 15.43
CA THR A 558 -7.07 -16.22 15.28
C THR A 558 -6.17 -15.40 16.19
N GLN A 559 -5.09 -16.00 16.69
CA GLN A 559 -4.06 -15.28 17.46
C GLN A 559 -3.50 -14.10 16.67
N ARG A 560 -3.36 -14.28 15.36
CA ARG A 560 -2.90 -13.24 14.43
C ARG A 560 -3.86 -12.06 14.36
N GLY A 561 -5.17 -12.31 14.20
CA GLY A 561 -6.18 -11.25 14.21
C GLY A 561 -6.23 -10.50 15.55
N ARG A 562 -5.99 -11.18 16.68
CA ARG A 562 -5.83 -10.54 17.99
C ARG A 562 -4.59 -9.63 18.03
N GLY A 563 -3.46 -10.09 17.48
CA GLY A 563 -2.24 -9.29 17.31
C GLY A 563 -2.45 -8.05 16.46
N THR A 564 -3.03 -8.22 15.27
CA THR A 564 -3.35 -7.12 14.33
C THR A 564 -4.22 -6.05 15.00
N ALA A 565 -5.25 -6.45 15.76
CA ALA A 565 -6.10 -5.50 16.49
C ALA A 565 -5.35 -4.74 17.60
N ALA A 566 -4.46 -5.42 18.33
CA ALA A 566 -3.64 -4.81 19.36
C ALA A 566 -2.64 -3.80 18.76
N GLU A 567 -1.99 -4.13 17.64
CA GLU A 567 -1.04 -3.28 16.95
C GLU A 567 -1.71 -2.04 16.34
N CYS A 568 -2.90 -2.19 15.75
CA CYS A 568 -3.71 -1.04 15.30
C CYS A 568 -3.92 -0.03 16.43
N LEU A 569 -4.23 -0.51 17.63
CA LEU A 569 -4.47 0.33 18.79
C LEU A 569 -3.19 0.92 19.39
N LEU A 570 -2.08 0.20 19.30
CA LEU A 570 -0.79 0.72 19.72
C LEU A 570 -0.39 1.90 18.82
N LEU A 571 -0.49 1.76 17.49
CA LEU A 571 -0.28 2.84 16.54
C LEU A 571 -1.21 4.04 16.78
N LEU A 572 -2.47 3.77 17.10
CA LEU A 572 -3.44 4.81 17.44
C LEU A 572 -2.96 5.66 18.63
N SER A 573 -2.46 5.02 19.68
CA SER A 573 -1.97 5.74 20.86
C SER A 573 -0.76 6.64 20.56
N TYR A 574 0.11 6.21 19.64
CA TYR A 574 1.28 7.01 19.25
C TYR A 574 0.93 8.15 18.30
N LEU A 575 0.14 7.89 17.26
CA LEU A 575 0.00 8.81 16.12
C LEU A 575 -1.18 9.78 16.25
N LEU A 576 -2.29 9.36 16.87
CA LEU A 576 -3.52 10.14 16.92
C LEU A 576 -3.31 11.57 17.47
N PRO A 577 -2.65 11.77 18.64
CA PRO A 577 -2.50 13.10 19.20
C PRO A 577 -1.73 14.05 18.29
N ASP A 578 -0.68 13.55 17.61
CA ASP A 578 0.19 14.37 16.78
C ASP A 578 -0.41 14.64 15.39
N MET A 579 -1.20 13.73 14.82
CA MET A 579 -1.98 14.02 13.61
C MET A 579 -3.10 15.01 13.89
N LEU A 580 -3.86 14.85 14.98
CA LEU A 580 -4.87 15.83 15.40
C LEU A 580 -4.24 17.21 15.59
N ARG A 581 -3.09 17.29 16.26
CA ARG A 581 -2.33 18.53 16.42
C ARG A 581 -1.94 19.12 15.06
N SER A 582 -1.46 18.28 14.14
CA SER A 582 -1.02 18.72 12.81
C SER A 582 -2.19 19.26 11.98
N HIS A 583 -3.37 18.65 12.03
CA HIS A 583 -4.57 19.17 11.37
C HIS A 583 -5.00 20.52 11.94
N ILE A 584 -5.04 20.65 13.27
CA ILE A 584 -5.39 21.91 13.95
C ILE A 584 -4.43 23.05 13.54
N VAL A 585 -3.14 22.75 13.37
CA VAL A 585 -2.13 23.72 12.95
C VAL A 585 -2.20 24.00 11.44
N ALA A 586 -2.53 23.00 10.62
CA ALA A 586 -2.55 23.10 9.17
C ALA A 586 -3.75 23.87 8.63
N THR A 587 -4.90 23.88 9.33
CA THR A 587 -6.07 24.67 8.94
C THR A 587 -5.70 26.16 8.82
N PRO A 588 -5.57 26.69 7.58
CA PRO A 588 -5.16 28.07 7.38
C PRO A 588 -6.26 28.95 7.97
N GLY A 589 -5.91 29.80 8.93
CA GLY A 589 -6.86 30.76 9.48
C GLY A 589 -7.49 31.52 8.31
N ALA A 590 -8.81 31.39 8.16
CA ALA A 590 -9.66 31.87 7.06
C ALA A 590 -9.60 33.40 6.88
N GLY A 591 -8.42 33.90 6.54
CA GLY A 591 -8.08 35.29 6.37
C GLY A 591 -8.40 35.74 4.95
N GLY A 592 -9.69 36.00 4.71
CA GLY A 592 -10.10 37.04 3.76
C GLY A 592 -10.25 36.61 2.30
N GLY A 593 -11.47 36.19 1.95
CA GLY A 593 -12.18 36.59 0.72
C GLY A 593 -11.47 36.42 -0.62
N GLY A 594 -11.60 35.26 -1.24
CA GLY A 594 -11.21 35.06 -2.63
C GLY A 594 -11.76 33.78 -3.25
N ALA A 595 -12.87 33.93 -4.00
CA ALA A 595 -13.44 33.03 -5.02
C ALA A 595 -13.84 31.58 -4.62
N PRO A 596 -15.15 31.23 -4.69
CA PRO A 596 -15.68 29.90 -4.39
C PRO A 596 -15.62 28.90 -5.57
N GLY A 597 -14.51 28.85 -6.33
CA GLY A 597 -14.44 28.03 -7.55
C GLY A 597 -13.11 27.31 -7.71
N GLY A 598 -13.04 26.06 -7.24
CA GLY A 598 -11.92 25.15 -7.50
C GLY A 598 -12.02 23.96 -6.56
N GLY A 599 -12.13 22.74 -7.12
CA GLY A 599 -12.42 21.49 -6.43
C GLY A 599 -11.75 21.38 -5.06
N GLY A 600 -12.56 21.52 -4.00
CA GLY A 600 -12.07 21.53 -2.64
C GLY A 600 -11.59 20.14 -2.26
N GLU A 601 -10.30 20.03 -1.88
CA GLU A 601 -9.86 18.91 -1.05
C GLU A 601 -10.88 18.72 0.08
N PRO A 602 -11.27 17.47 0.40
CA PRO A 602 -12.24 17.19 1.44
C PRO A 602 -11.79 17.87 2.73
N ALA A 603 -12.61 18.80 3.22
CA ALA A 603 -12.31 19.51 4.45
C ALA A 603 -12.13 18.49 5.57
N TRP A 604 -10.99 18.57 6.29
CA TRP A 604 -10.69 17.64 7.38
C TRP A 604 -11.86 17.54 8.36
N HIS A 605 -12.31 16.31 8.64
CA HIS A 605 -13.35 16.05 9.62
C HIS A 605 -12.71 15.33 10.82
N PRO A 606 -12.81 15.88 12.05
CA PRO A 606 -12.34 15.20 13.26
C PRO A 606 -12.92 13.80 13.43
N GLN A 607 -14.08 13.53 12.83
CA GLN A 607 -14.77 12.25 12.87
C GLN A 607 -14.00 11.14 12.14
N ASP A 608 -13.20 11.48 11.13
CA ASP A 608 -12.44 10.49 10.36
C ASP A 608 -11.28 9.93 11.20
N GLU A 609 -10.62 10.81 11.96
CA GLU A 609 -9.49 10.45 12.83
C GLU A 609 -9.96 9.83 14.16
N VAL A 610 -11.01 10.39 14.74
CA VAL A 610 -11.54 9.96 16.05
C VAL A 610 -12.49 8.75 15.91
N GLY A 611 -13.04 8.51 14.72
CA GLY A 611 -13.90 7.36 14.42
C GLY A 611 -13.22 6.02 14.73
N LEU A 612 -11.92 5.94 14.53
CA LEU A 612 -11.09 4.79 14.87
C LEU A 612 -11.14 4.42 16.37
N LEU A 613 -11.13 5.41 17.27
CA LEU A 613 -11.31 5.17 18.71
C LEU A 613 -12.70 4.60 19.02
N VAL A 614 -13.71 4.96 18.24
CA VAL A 614 -15.06 4.42 18.39
C VAL A 614 -15.10 2.96 17.99
N THR A 615 -14.54 2.63 16.83
CA THR A 615 -14.43 1.25 16.35
C THR A 615 -13.67 0.39 17.36
N ALA A 616 -12.54 0.88 17.87
CA ALA A 616 -11.79 0.20 18.92
C ALA A 616 -12.60 0.02 20.22
N ALA A 617 -13.33 1.05 20.65
CA ALA A 617 -14.19 0.96 21.83
C ALA A 617 -15.32 -0.07 21.67
N LYS A 618 -15.95 -0.13 20.49
CA LYS A 618 -16.94 -1.16 20.15
C LYS A 618 -16.32 -2.55 20.17
N LEU A 619 -15.15 -2.73 19.54
CA LEU A 619 -14.42 -4.00 19.51
C LEU A 619 -14.04 -4.46 20.93
N ALA A 620 -13.50 -3.56 21.76
CA ALA A 620 -13.17 -3.86 23.15
C ALA A 620 -14.40 -4.31 23.95
N THR A 621 -15.52 -3.61 23.77
CA THR A 621 -16.78 -3.97 24.43
C THR A 621 -17.31 -5.31 23.95
N HIS A 622 -17.24 -5.56 22.64
CA HIS A 622 -17.63 -6.82 22.03
C HIS A 622 -16.81 -7.99 22.58
N GLU A 623 -15.48 -7.90 22.52
CA GLU A 623 -14.58 -8.95 23.02
C GLU A 623 -14.77 -9.20 24.51
N ALA A 624 -14.93 -8.14 25.30
CA ALA A 624 -15.19 -8.29 26.72
C ALA A 624 -16.58 -8.87 27.03
N ALA A 625 -17.53 -8.85 26.09
CA ALA A 625 -18.84 -9.48 26.24
C ALA A 625 -18.87 -10.94 25.77
N ARG A 626 -17.87 -11.39 25.01
CA ARG A 626 -17.78 -12.77 24.53
C ARG A 626 -17.52 -13.73 25.70
N PRO A 627 -18.19 -14.90 25.74
CA PRO A 627 -17.82 -15.97 26.65
C PRO A 627 -16.35 -16.35 26.42
N GLY A 628 -15.54 -16.36 27.49
CA GLY A 628 -14.11 -16.64 27.38
C GLY A 628 -13.22 -15.45 26.98
N GLY A 629 -13.78 -14.32 26.50
CA GLY A 629 -12.99 -13.16 26.06
C GLY A 629 -12.23 -12.44 27.18
N LEU A 630 -12.52 -12.77 28.45
CA LEU A 630 -11.82 -12.29 29.64
C LEU A 630 -11.01 -13.39 30.34
N VAL A 631 -11.08 -14.64 29.86
CA VAL A 631 -10.34 -15.75 30.46
C VAL A 631 -8.89 -15.63 30.01
N VAL A 632 -8.01 -15.50 31.00
CA VAL A 632 -6.57 -15.52 30.79
C VAL A 632 -6.15 -16.98 30.73
N ASP A 633 -5.63 -17.44 29.60
CA ASP A 633 -4.92 -18.71 29.56
C ASP A 633 -3.57 -18.55 30.29
N PRO A 634 -3.35 -19.24 31.43
CA PRO A 634 -2.09 -19.13 32.17
C PRO A 634 -0.88 -19.56 31.33
N TYR A 635 -1.07 -20.43 30.34
CA TYR A 635 -0.01 -20.91 29.47
C TYR A 635 0.40 -19.86 28.43
N GLU A 636 -0.56 -19.17 27.80
CA GLU A 636 -0.29 -18.05 26.88
C GLU A 636 0.49 -16.93 27.60
N MET A 637 0.10 -16.58 28.83
CA MET A 637 0.82 -15.59 29.66
C MET A 637 2.25 -16.02 30.00
N ALA A 638 2.47 -17.29 30.35
CA ALA A 638 3.80 -17.80 30.68
C ALA A 638 4.74 -17.80 29.47
N ALA A 639 4.20 -17.93 28.26
CA ALA A 639 4.95 -17.86 27.01
C ALA A 639 5.22 -16.41 26.52
N GLY A 640 4.81 -15.39 27.29
CA GLY A 640 4.90 -13.99 26.85
C GLY A 640 3.90 -13.65 25.74
N GLY A 641 2.86 -14.47 25.57
CA GLY A 641 1.77 -14.19 24.65
C GLY A 641 0.98 -12.95 25.08
N PRO A 642 0.34 -12.26 24.13
CA PRO A 642 -0.52 -11.13 24.44
C PRO A 642 -1.64 -11.62 25.38
N GLY A 643 -1.90 -10.88 26.46
CA GLY A 643 -3.01 -11.17 27.37
C GLY A 643 -4.38 -11.15 26.67
N PRO A 644 -5.49 -11.32 27.41
CA PRO A 644 -6.83 -11.28 26.83
C PRO A 644 -7.01 -10.03 25.97
N LEU A 645 -7.45 -10.19 24.71
CA LEU A 645 -7.54 -9.07 23.77
C LEU A 645 -8.34 -7.90 24.38
N ALA A 646 -9.43 -8.18 25.10
CA ALA A 646 -10.20 -7.16 25.80
C ALA A 646 -9.37 -6.30 26.79
N LEU A 647 -8.42 -6.91 27.51
CA LEU A 647 -7.49 -6.19 28.38
C LEU A 647 -6.57 -5.29 27.56
N THR A 648 -5.93 -5.85 26.53
CA THR A 648 -5.03 -5.09 25.65
C THR A 648 -5.74 -3.90 25.02
N LEU A 649 -6.95 -4.10 24.48
CA LEU A 649 -7.74 -3.03 23.90
C LEU A 649 -8.13 -1.97 24.95
N ALA A 650 -8.51 -2.37 26.16
CA ALA A 650 -8.84 -1.44 27.24
C ALA A 650 -7.63 -0.61 27.70
N THR A 651 -6.45 -1.23 27.82
CA THR A 651 -5.20 -0.54 28.18
C THR A 651 -4.79 0.44 27.09
N SER A 652 -4.84 0.05 25.82
CA SER A 652 -4.51 0.96 24.71
C SER A 652 -5.50 2.13 24.59
N LEU A 653 -6.79 1.91 24.83
CA LEU A 653 -7.79 2.99 24.92
C LEU A 653 -7.46 3.96 26.06
N ALA A 654 -7.07 3.45 27.24
CA ALA A 654 -6.63 4.29 28.35
C ALA A 654 -5.37 5.11 28.03
N SER A 655 -4.40 4.51 27.31
CA SER A 655 -3.19 5.22 26.86
C SER A 655 -3.53 6.31 25.86
N ALA A 656 -4.35 6.01 24.85
CA ALA A 656 -4.81 6.99 23.87
C ALA A 656 -5.55 8.16 24.55
N ALA A 657 -6.37 7.89 25.56
CA ALA A 657 -7.03 8.93 26.34
C ALA A 657 -6.03 9.85 27.07
N GLU A 658 -4.97 9.30 27.68
CA GLU A 658 -3.94 10.10 28.34
C GLU A 658 -3.20 10.98 27.34
N ASP A 659 -2.83 10.43 26.18
CA ASP A 659 -2.09 11.18 25.16
C ASP A 659 -2.95 12.30 24.55
N LEU A 660 -4.25 12.07 24.34
CA LEU A 660 -5.20 13.11 23.95
C LEU A 660 -5.32 14.21 25.01
N VAL A 661 -5.37 13.85 26.29
CA VAL A 661 -5.39 14.81 27.40
C VAL A 661 -4.11 15.66 27.40
N ASN A 662 -2.94 15.04 27.25
CA ASN A 662 -1.66 15.75 27.17
C ASN A 662 -1.62 16.72 25.99
N MET A 663 -2.18 16.32 24.85
CA MET A 663 -2.33 17.18 23.67
C MET A 663 -3.26 18.37 23.95
N LEU A 664 -4.42 18.16 24.58
CA LEU A 664 -5.32 19.23 24.99
C LEU A 664 -4.66 20.21 25.97
N THR A 665 -3.92 19.71 26.96
CA THR A 665 -3.14 20.54 27.89
C THR A 665 -2.11 21.40 27.16
N ALA A 666 -1.43 20.84 26.16
CA ALA A 666 -0.47 21.58 25.35
C ALA A 666 -1.14 22.70 24.53
N LEU A 667 -2.34 22.44 23.99
CA LEU A 667 -3.13 23.43 23.24
C LEU A 667 -3.74 24.52 24.13
N ALA A 668 -4.11 24.18 25.37
CA ALA A 668 -4.70 25.12 26.32
C ALA A 668 -3.68 26.12 26.89
N ARG A 669 -2.37 25.82 26.85
CA ARG A 669 -1.33 26.74 27.31
C ARG A 669 -1.31 27.97 26.40
N PRO A 670 -1.48 29.20 26.94
CA PRO A 670 -1.39 30.42 26.15
C PRO A 670 -0.03 30.45 25.45
N ALA A 671 -0.02 30.52 24.12
CA ALA A 671 1.22 30.68 23.37
C ALA A 671 1.93 31.92 23.93
N ARG A 672 3.04 31.72 24.65
CA ARG A 672 3.89 32.81 25.13
C ARG A 672 4.48 33.47 23.89
N ARG A 673 3.73 34.39 23.28
CA ARG A 673 4.23 35.19 22.17
C ARG A 673 5.49 35.87 22.68
N PRO A 674 6.66 35.67 22.04
CA PRO A 674 7.86 36.39 22.40
C PRO A 674 7.49 37.87 22.30
N GLN A 675 7.55 38.56 23.44
CA GLN A 675 7.08 39.92 23.64
C GLN A 675 8.05 40.89 22.93
N ARG A 676 8.17 40.79 21.61
CA ARG A 676 8.99 41.67 20.78
C ARG A 676 8.16 42.89 20.42
N GLY A 677 8.49 44.02 21.07
CA GLY A 677 8.09 45.36 20.65
C GLY A 677 6.62 45.66 20.93
N ARG A 678 6.38 46.38 22.03
CA ARG A 678 5.09 46.93 22.45
C ARG A 678 4.58 47.95 21.41
N GLY A 679 4.01 47.46 20.31
CA GLY A 679 3.19 48.25 19.38
C GLY A 679 1.74 48.34 19.88
N PRO A 680 0.99 49.37 19.47
CA PRO A 680 -0.37 49.60 19.93
C PRO A 680 -1.31 48.46 19.53
N ALA A 681 -2.13 48.04 20.52
CA ALA A 681 -3.15 47.00 20.52
C ALA A 681 -3.66 46.51 19.14
N ALA A 682 -3.05 45.44 18.63
CA ALA A 682 -3.70 44.63 17.61
C ALA A 682 -4.90 43.89 18.24
N PRO A 683 -6.07 43.83 17.58
CA PRO A 683 -7.23 43.14 18.10
C PRO A 683 -6.88 41.67 18.37
N VAL A 684 -7.35 41.17 19.51
CA VAL A 684 -7.27 39.75 19.87
C VAL A 684 -8.10 38.99 18.84
N LEU A 685 -7.44 38.39 17.84
CA LEU A 685 -8.08 37.46 16.92
C LEU A 685 -8.59 36.27 17.74
N GLY A 686 -9.89 35.99 17.65
CA GLY A 686 -10.52 34.84 18.31
C GLY A 686 -9.90 33.52 17.87
N ARG A 687 -10.08 32.49 18.70
CA ARG A 687 -9.66 31.11 18.36
C ARG A 687 -10.40 30.65 17.10
N PRO A 688 -9.72 29.97 16.15
CA PRO A 688 -10.40 29.46 14.96
C PRO A 688 -11.44 28.40 15.36
N PRO A 689 -12.63 28.39 14.73
CA PRO A 689 -13.71 27.47 15.09
C PRO A 689 -13.31 25.99 14.92
N GLU A 690 -12.38 25.68 14.02
CA GLU A 690 -11.85 24.33 13.80
C GLU A 690 -11.07 23.82 15.01
N ALA A 691 -10.34 24.70 15.72
CA ALA A 691 -9.63 24.32 16.93
C ALA A 691 -10.58 24.00 18.09
N ASP A 692 -11.74 24.68 18.15
CA ASP A 692 -12.78 24.38 19.14
C ASP A 692 -13.48 23.05 18.80
N LEU A 693 -13.75 22.77 17.52
CA LEU A 693 -14.30 21.49 17.08
C LEU A 693 -13.36 20.33 17.36
N ALA A 694 -12.06 20.49 17.08
CA ALA A 694 -11.05 19.46 17.35
C ALA A 694 -10.87 19.23 18.86
N THR A 695 -10.91 20.31 19.66
CA THR A 695 -10.90 20.21 21.13
C THR A 695 -12.09 19.37 21.59
N ALA A 696 -13.31 19.74 21.19
CA ALA A 696 -14.51 19.00 21.57
C ALA A 696 -14.49 17.54 21.10
N GLY A 697 -14.01 17.27 19.88
CA GLY A 697 -13.82 15.91 19.37
C GLY A 697 -12.86 15.07 20.22
N ALA A 698 -11.71 15.64 20.62
CA ALA A 698 -10.76 14.99 21.52
C ALA A 698 -11.37 14.72 22.91
N CYS A 699 -12.13 15.67 23.46
CA CYS A 699 -12.81 15.50 24.74
C CYS A 699 -13.83 14.36 24.70
N GLU A 700 -14.63 14.28 23.63
CA GLU A 700 -15.58 13.18 23.42
C GLU A 700 -14.86 11.83 23.27
N ALA A 701 -13.71 11.82 22.59
CA ALA A 701 -12.88 10.64 22.42
C ALA A 701 -12.32 10.12 23.77
N ILE A 702 -11.81 11.03 24.61
CA ILE A 702 -11.33 10.74 25.97
C ILE A 702 -12.48 10.15 26.81
N ALA A 703 -13.68 10.72 26.71
CA ALA A 703 -14.89 10.19 27.34
C ALA A 703 -15.13 8.74 26.97
N LEU A 704 -15.16 8.49 25.66
CA LEU A 704 -15.52 7.20 25.09
C LEU A 704 -14.51 6.13 25.49
N ALA A 705 -13.22 6.43 25.35
CA ALA A 705 -12.13 5.56 25.76
C ALA A 705 -12.22 5.22 27.25
N SER A 706 -12.42 6.23 28.11
CA SER A 706 -12.52 6.05 29.57
C SER A 706 -13.74 5.22 29.97
N LEU A 707 -14.91 5.52 29.40
CA LEU A 707 -16.17 4.82 29.69
C LEU A 707 -16.18 3.38 29.19
N THR A 708 -15.35 3.07 28.19
CA THR A 708 -15.20 1.72 27.63
C THR A 708 -14.16 0.91 28.39
N ALA A 709 -12.99 1.48 28.67
CA ALA A 709 -11.91 0.80 29.34
C ALA A 709 -12.28 0.42 30.78
N LEU A 710 -12.87 1.33 31.57
CA LEU A 710 -13.10 1.10 32.99
C LEU A 710 -13.98 -0.12 33.31
N PRO A 711 -15.13 -0.35 32.66
CA PRO A 711 -15.95 -1.55 32.92
C PRO A 711 -15.26 -2.85 32.49
N ILE A 712 -14.35 -2.81 31.53
CA ILE A 712 -13.57 -4.00 31.10
C ILE A 712 -12.52 -4.30 32.16
N LEU A 713 -11.75 -3.30 32.56
CA LEU A 713 -10.73 -3.39 33.62
C LEU A 713 -11.34 -3.81 34.96
N GLU A 714 -12.52 -3.29 35.31
CA GLU A 714 -13.26 -3.72 36.50
C GLU A 714 -13.55 -5.22 36.46
N ARG A 715 -13.95 -5.77 35.32
CA ARG A 715 -14.29 -7.20 35.21
C ARG A 715 -13.06 -8.11 35.25
N LEU A 716 -11.90 -7.61 34.83
CA LEU A 716 -10.64 -8.37 34.78
C LEU A 716 -9.86 -8.36 36.10
N ALA A 717 -10.07 -7.35 36.94
CA ALA A 717 -9.37 -7.17 38.20
C ALA A 717 -9.35 -8.38 39.17
N PRO A 718 -10.40 -9.21 39.32
CA PRO A 718 -10.38 -10.34 40.26
C PRO A 718 -9.57 -11.55 39.76
N ASP A 719 -9.40 -11.72 38.44
CA ASP A 719 -8.98 -13.01 37.85
C ASP A 719 -7.54 -12.99 37.30
N THR A 720 -6.80 -11.88 37.44
CA THR A 720 -5.46 -11.67 36.83
C THR A 720 -4.33 -11.58 37.87
N PRO A 721 -3.81 -12.70 38.42
CA PRO A 721 -2.71 -12.66 39.39
C PRO A 721 -1.38 -12.12 38.83
N GLY A 722 -1.20 -12.10 37.50
CA GLY A 722 -0.02 -11.52 36.82
C GLY A 722 -0.28 -10.23 36.03
N GLY A 723 -1.55 -9.87 35.78
CA GLY A 723 -1.93 -8.68 34.99
C GLY A 723 -2.06 -7.39 35.81
N LEU A 724 -1.62 -7.40 37.07
CA LEU A 724 -1.76 -6.27 37.99
C LEU A 724 -0.98 -5.02 37.54
N LEU A 725 0.14 -5.19 36.81
CA LEU A 725 0.92 -4.08 36.25
C LEU A 725 0.16 -3.33 35.15
N ASP A 726 -0.49 -4.05 34.23
CA ASP A 726 -1.29 -3.44 33.16
C ASP A 726 -2.56 -2.79 33.71
N LEU A 727 -3.24 -3.48 34.64
CA LEU A 727 -4.39 -2.92 35.34
C LEU A 727 -4.02 -1.67 36.13
N HIS A 728 -2.88 -1.69 36.83
CA HIS A 728 -2.39 -0.54 37.57
C HIS A 728 -2.11 0.64 36.63
N SER A 729 -1.36 0.39 35.55
CA SER A 729 -1.06 1.39 34.54
C SER A 729 -2.34 1.99 33.98
N ALA A 730 -3.31 1.17 33.59
CA ALA A 730 -4.60 1.65 33.09
C ALA A 730 -5.39 2.48 34.12
N VAL A 731 -5.44 2.05 35.40
CA VAL A 731 -6.07 2.83 36.48
C VAL A 731 -5.40 4.18 36.67
N ARG A 732 -4.06 4.23 36.62
CA ARG A 732 -3.28 5.45 36.71
C ARG A 732 -3.56 6.39 35.55
N LEU A 733 -3.53 5.88 34.32
CA LEU A 733 -3.86 6.61 33.10
C LEU A 733 -5.25 7.25 33.21
N LEU A 734 -6.26 6.47 33.60
CA LEU A 734 -7.65 6.92 33.69
C LEU A 734 -7.86 7.94 34.83
N THR A 735 -7.13 7.80 35.93
CA THR A 735 -7.16 8.76 37.04
C THR A 735 -6.53 10.09 36.63
N ASN A 736 -5.39 10.05 35.93
CA ASN A 736 -4.75 11.23 35.35
C ASN A 736 -5.66 11.92 34.33
N CYS A 737 -6.29 11.15 33.45
CA CYS A 737 -7.26 11.66 32.48
C CYS A 737 -8.41 12.41 33.15
N LEU A 738 -8.97 11.83 34.23
CA LEU A 738 -10.03 12.48 35.00
C LEU A 738 -9.53 13.79 35.64
N ALA A 739 -8.39 13.75 36.32
CA ALA A 739 -7.85 14.92 37.01
C ALA A 739 -7.58 16.09 36.05
N GLN A 740 -6.99 15.80 34.89
CA GLN A 740 -6.74 16.79 33.85
C GLN A 740 -8.03 17.24 33.17
N GLY A 741 -8.94 16.33 32.85
CA GLY A 741 -10.24 16.66 32.25
C GLY A 741 -11.03 17.64 33.11
N VAL A 742 -11.01 17.48 34.44
CA VAL A 742 -11.63 18.42 35.38
C VAL A 742 -11.03 19.83 35.28
N GLN A 743 -9.74 19.96 34.97
CA GLN A 743 -9.06 21.25 34.86
C GLN A 743 -9.23 21.92 33.48
N LEU A 744 -9.38 21.12 32.43
CA LEU A 744 -9.37 21.59 31.04
C LEU A 744 -10.77 21.81 30.47
N LEU A 745 -11.77 21.07 30.94
CA LEU A 745 -13.09 21.03 30.32
C LEU A 745 -14.09 21.97 30.99
N PRO A 746 -14.95 22.63 30.21
CA PRO A 746 -16.13 23.29 30.73
C PRO A 746 -17.01 22.31 31.55
N PRO A 747 -17.67 22.76 32.62
CA PRO A 747 -18.54 21.92 33.46
C PRO A 747 -19.55 21.05 32.72
N ALA A 748 -20.15 21.57 31.65
CA ALA A 748 -21.14 20.84 30.86
C ALA A 748 -20.53 19.65 30.11
N GLU A 749 -19.35 19.84 29.52
CA GLU A 749 -18.60 18.80 28.82
C GLU A 749 -18.06 17.76 29.81
N LEU A 750 -17.55 18.23 30.95
CA LEU A 750 -17.10 17.34 32.01
C LEU A 750 -18.24 16.44 32.52
N LEU A 751 -19.44 16.97 32.76
CA LEU A 751 -20.61 16.17 33.14
C LEU A 751 -21.03 15.18 32.05
N ALA A 752 -20.85 15.55 30.77
CA ALA A 752 -21.10 14.66 29.64
C ALA A 752 -20.17 13.43 29.65
N LEU A 753 -18.95 13.56 30.19
CA LEU A 753 -18.03 12.42 30.39
C LEU A 753 -18.48 11.43 31.48
N GLN A 754 -19.56 11.73 32.20
CA GLN A 754 -20.04 10.94 33.35
C GLN A 754 -18.96 10.65 34.42
N PRO A 755 -18.25 11.66 34.94
CA PRO A 755 -17.15 11.51 35.90
C PRO A 755 -17.60 10.75 37.15
N GLN A 756 -18.87 10.83 37.54
CA GLN A 756 -19.45 10.03 38.62
C GLN A 756 -19.29 8.53 38.42
N ARG A 757 -19.46 8.04 37.20
CA ARG A 757 -19.35 6.62 36.88
C ARG A 757 -17.90 6.19 36.92
N THR A 758 -17.02 7.04 36.38
CA THR A 758 -15.56 6.86 36.43
C THR A 758 -15.07 6.79 37.87
N LEU A 759 -15.48 7.73 38.72
CA LEU A 759 -15.17 7.75 40.15
C LEU A 759 -15.68 6.52 40.89
N ALA A 760 -16.91 6.07 40.59
CA ALA A 760 -17.46 4.85 41.17
C ALA A 760 -16.61 3.62 40.82
N LEU A 761 -16.21 3.52 39.54
CA LEU A 761 -15.40 2.43 39.00
C LEU A 761 -14.00 2.43 39.62
N LEU A 762 -13.34 3.59 39.65
CA LEU A 762 -12.04 3.77 40.29
C LEU A 762 -12.09 3.43 41.78
N GLY A 763 -13.13 3.87 42.51
CA GLY A 763 -13.31 3.53 43.92
C GLY A 763 -13.49 2.03 44.18
N ARG A 764 -14.15 1.30 43.27
CA ARG A 764 -14.26 -0.17 43.34
C ARG A 764 -12.94 -0.86 43.03
N LEU A 765 -12.22 -0.40 42.01
CA LEU A 765 -10.90 -0.91 41.65
C LEU A 765 -9.87 -0.72 42.78
N LEU A 766 -9.77 0.49 43.34
CA LEU A 766 -8.88 0.81 44.46
C LEU A 766 -9.18 -0.03 45.71
N ARG A 767 -10.46 -0.35 45.95
CA ARG A 767 -10.84 -1.24 47.06
C ARG A 767 -10.39 -2.68 46.82
N ARG A 768 -10.54 -3.18 45.59
CA ARG A 768 -10.12 -4.54 45.23
C ARG A 768 -8.61 -4.70 45.32
N THR A 769 -7.83 -3.75 44.79
CA THR A 769 -6.36 -3.79 44.89
C THR A 769 -5.89 -3.77 46.35
N ARG A 770 -6.57 -3.03 47.24
CA ARG A 770 -6.29 -3.03 48.68
C ARG A 770 -6.55 -4.39 49.35
N HIS A 771 -7.58 -5.12 48.93
CA HIS A 771 -7.97 -6.39 49.54
C HIS A 771 -7.26 -7.62 48.97
N GLY A 772 -6.48 -7.48 47.88
CA GLY A 772 -5.60 -8.52 47.36
C GLY A 772 -4.49 -8.86 48.37
N ARG A 773 -4.82 -9.66 49.39
CA ARG A 773 -4.06 -9.85 50.64
C ARG A 773 -2.87 -10.82 50.53
N GLY A 774 -2.26 -10.95 49.35
CA GLY A 774 -1.24 -11.97 49.08
C GLY A 774 0.07 -11.43 48.53
N GLY A 775 0.86 -10.70 49.34
CA GLY A 775 2.33 -10.59 49.23
C GLY A 775 2.99 -10.01 47.97
N GLY A 776 2.26 -9.76 46.89
CA GLY A 776 2.82 -9.28 45.62
C GLY A 776 2.89 -7.76 45.52
N GLY A 777 4.00 -7.18 45.97
CA GLY A 777 4.74 -6.10 45.30
C GLY A 777 4.01 -4.87 44.71
N PHE A 778 2.90 -4.36 45.27
CA PHE A 778 2.59 -2.95 45.02
C PHE A 778 3.66 -2.09 45.68
N GLU A 779 4.33 -1.24 44.92
CA GLU A 779 5.16 -0.19 45.53
C GLU A 779 4.22 0.65 46.41
N GLN A 780 4.49 0.65 47.73
CA GLN A 780 3.63 1.27 48.74
C GLN A 780 3.34 2.77 48.50
N GLY A 781 4.02 3.42 47.54
CA GLY A 781 3.87 4.83 47.19
C GLY A 781 2.82 5.17 46.14
N GLU A 782 2.41 4.26 45.25
CA GLU A 782 1.59 4.64 44.08
C GLU A 782 0.08 4.75 44.38
N LEU A 783 -0.45 3.85 45.22
CA LEU A 783 -1.86 3.90 45.64
C LEU A 783 -2.24 5.23 46.37
N PRO A 784 -1.39 5.78 47.27
CA PRO A 784 -1.59 7.12 47.82
C PRO A 784 -1.72 8.20 46.75
N HIS A 785 -0.85 8.16 45.73
CA HIS A 785 -0.85 9.14 44.64
C HIS A 785 -2.15 9.08 43.83
N LEU A 786 -2.63 7.88 43.50
CA LEU A 786 -3.91 7.69 42.81
C LEU A 786 -5.10 8.20 43.63
N ALA A 787 -5.13 7.87 44.93
CA ALA A 787 -6.17 8.38 45.83
C ALA A 787 -6.14 9.91 45.91
N GLY A 788 -4.93 10.50 46.01
CA GLY A 788 -4.73 11.95 46.01
C GLY A 788 -5.22 12.62 44.72
N ALA A 789 -4.95 12.03 43.55
CA ALA A 789 -5.44 12.56 42.27
C ALA A 789 -6.97 12.49 42.15
N VAL A 790 -7.61 11.42 42.61
CA VAL A 790 -9.08 11.31 42.68
C VAL A 790 -9.67 12.37 43.60
N VAL A 791 -9.08 12.58 44.77
CA VAL A 791 -9.49 13.62 45.72
C VAL A 791 -9.31 15.01 45.09
N GLY A 792 -8.17 15.28 44.47
CA GLY A 792 -7.91 16.55 43.78
C GLY A 792 -8.94 16.84 42.69
N ALA A 793 -9.29 15.85 41.87
CA ALA A 793 -10.34 15.95 40.88
C ALA A 793 -11.71 16.29 41.51
N LEU A 794 -12.08 15.63 42.60
CA LEU A 794 -13.31 15.91 43.35
C LEU A 794 -13.34 17.33 43.94
N VAL A 795 -12.22 17.79 44.49
CA VAL A 795 -12.09 19.14 45.05
C VAL A 795 -12.22 20.20 43.96
N HIS A 796 -11.55 20.02 42.82
CA HIS A 796 -11.69 20.94 41.69
C HIS A 796 -13.12 20.97 41.15
N MET A 797 -13.78 19.83 41.00
CA MET A 797 -15.20 19.80 40.62
C MET A 797 -16.09 20.47 41.68
N ALA A 798 -15.81 20.28 42.97
CA ALA A 798 -16.59 20.91 44.03
C ALA A 798 -16.38 22.44 44.11
N ALA A 799 -15.24 22.94 43.64
CA ALA A 799 -14.95 24.38 43.59
C ALA A 799 -15.72 25.09 42.47
N ASP A 800 -16.12 24.38 41.41
CA ASP A 800 -16.96 24.94 40.35
C ASP A 800 -18.43 25.01 40.80
N THR A 801 -18.99 26.22 40.81
CA THR A 801 -20.38 26.47 41.26
C THR A 801 -21.45 25.68 40.51
N ARG A 802 -21.20 25.31 39.24
CA ARG A 802 -22.12 24.53 38.41
C ARG A 802 -22.02 23.03 38.71
N LEU A 803 -20.88 22.56 39.20
CA LEU A 803 -20.62 21.15 39.52
C LEU A 803 -20.78 20.82 41.00
N ALA A 804 -20.61 21.79 41.89
CA ALA A 804 -20.65 21.61 43.35
C ALA A 804 -21.91 20.87 43.82
N GLY A 805 -23.07 21.18 43.24
CA GLY A 805 -24.33 20.50 43.54
C GLY A 805 -24.33 19.02 43.10
N ALA A 806 -23.75 18.71 41.94
CA ALA A 806 -23.63 17.35 41.44
C ALA A 806 -22.67 16.53 42.32
N VAL A 807 -21.49 17.06 42.63
CA VAL A 807 -20.50 16.44 43.51
C VAL A 807 -21.07 16.19 44.90
N ALA A 808 -21.75 17.17 45.50
CA ALA A 808 -22.41 17.01 46.79
C ALA A 808 -23.51 15.94 46.74
N GLY A 809 -24.27 15.86 45.64
CA GLY A 809 -25.26 14.82 45.41
C GLY A 809 -24.63 13.41 45.36
N TRP A 810 -23.52 13.27 44.63
CA TRP A 810 -22.78 12.01 44.54
C TRP A 810 -22.22 11.56 45.89
N LEU A 811 -21.60 12.47 46.65
CA LEU A 811 -20.96 12.16 47.94
C LEU A 811 -21.97 11.91 49.06
N ARG A 812 -23.18 12.48 49.01
CA ARG A 812 -24.19 12.28 50.07
C ARG A 812 -24.99 10.99 49.90
N GLY A 813 -24.84 10.28 48.78
CA GLY A 813 -25.70 9.13 48.44
C GLY A 813 -27.19 9.49 48.39
N GLY A 814 -27.49 10.79 48.33
CA GLY A 814 -28.83 11.32 48.57
C GLY A 814 -29.66 11.24 47.30
N ARG A 815 -30.84 10.61 47.40
CA ARG A 815 -31.93 10.58 46.39
C ARG A 815 -32.52 11.97 46.03
N ALA A 816 -31.81 13.07 46.25
CA ALA A 816 -32.36 14.42 46.17
C ALA A 816 -32.26 15.02 44.76
N ALA A 817 -33.05 14.46 43.84
CA ALA A 817 -33.71 15.10 42.70
C ALA A 817 -34.97 14.24 42.40
N PRO A 818 -36.08 14.78 41.85
CA PRO A 818 -37.32 14.01 41.71
C PRO A 818 -37.05 12.71 40.94
N SER A 819 -37.19 11.60 41.66
CA SER A 819 -36.88 10.26 41.19
C SER A 819 -37.91 9.84 40.15
N LEU A 820 -37.43 9.59 38.93
CA LEU A 820 -37.94 8.54 38.07
C LEU A 820 -37.83 7.21 38.82
N ASP A 821 -38.89 6.39 38.80
CA ASP A 821 -38.91 5.04 39.40
C ASP A 821 -37.93 4.10 38.66
N LEU A 822 -36.67 4.10 39.09
CA LEU A 822 -35.65 3.10 38.75
C LEU A 822 -35.73 1.95 39.76
N ALA A 823 -36.80 1.17 39.71
CA ALA A 823 -36.87 -0.11 40.39
C ALA A 823 -36.39 -1.22 39.45
N ARG A 824 -35.33 -1.93 39.88
CA ARG A 824 -34.94 -3.32 39.52
C ARG A 824 -33.90 -3.59 38.41
N GLY A 825 -33.16 -2.60 37.91
CA GLY A 825 -31.95 -2.84 37.11
C GLY A 825 -30.72 -2.23 37.78
N GLY A 826 -29.69 -3.02 38.10
CA GLY A 826 -28.47 -2.62 38.83
C GLY A 826 -27.59 -1.61 38.10
N GLY A 827 -28.07 -0.38 37.91
CA GLY A 827 -27.28 0.77 37.45
C GLY A 827 -26.55 1.41 38.63
N GLY A 828 -25.22 1.34 38.62
CA GLY A 828 -24.35 1.80 39.70
C GLY A 828 -24.46 3.29 40.00
N LEU A 829 -25.23 3.63 41.04
CA LEU A 829 -25.06 4.87 41.77
C LEU A 829 -23.67 4.85 42.43
N LEU A 830 -22.98 6.00 42.48
CA LEU A 830 -21.78 6.16 43.32
C LEU A 830 -22.14 5.66 44.72
N ASP A 831 -21.46 4.62 45.21
CA ASP A 831 -21.58 4.21 46.61
C ASP A 831 -20.61 5.11 47.39
N PRO A 832 -21.12 6.16 48.07
CA PRO A 832 -20.27 7.13 48.72
C PRO A 832 -19.57 6.50 49.93
N GLU A 833 -20.16 5.50 50.58
CA GLU A 833 -19.55 4.81 51.72
C GLU A 833 -18.37 3.98 51.25
N ALA A 834 -18.54 3.26 50.14
CA ALA A 834 -17.49 2.56 49.40
C ALA A 834 -16.28 3.44 49.01
N LEU A 835 -16.56 4.61 48.41
CA LEU A 835 -15.52 5.54 47.98
C LEU A 835 -14.88 6.20 49.21
N ALA A 836 -15.69 6.64 50.18
CA ALA A 836 -15.19 7.20 51.42
C ALA A 836 -14.37 6.19 52.22
N GLU A 837 -14.73 4.90 52.23
CA GLU A 837 -13.97 3.83 52.89
C GLU A 837 -12.66 3.53 52.16
N ALA A 838 -12.66 3.52 50.83
CA ALA A 838 -11.43 3.41 50.03
C ALA A 838 -10.49 4.61 50.26
N LEU A 839 -11.05 5.81 50.47
CA LEU A 839 -10.32 7.05 50.70
C LEU A 839 -9.99 7.30 52.20
N ARG A 840 -10.69 6.65 53.15
CA ARG A 840 -10.62 6.87 54.62
C ARG A 840 -9.22 6.81 55.24
N PRO A 841 -8.29 5.94 54.81
CA PRO A 841 -6.95 5.87 55.39
C PRO A 841 -5.98 6.92 54.83
N TRP A 842 -6.41 7.70 53.84
CA TRP A 842 -5.65 8.79 53.26
C TRP A 842 -6.19 10.07 53.91
N ASP A 843 -5.50 10.55 54.94
CA ASP A 843 -5.92 11.74 55.68
C ASP A 843 -6.01 12.95 54.74
N VAL A 844 -7.24 13.26 54.33
CA VAL A 844 -7.57 14.30 53.35
C VAL A 844 -7.17 15.69 53.85
N ALA A 845 -7.02 15.86 55.17
CA ALA A 845 -6.53 17.09 55.77
C ALA A 845 -5.04 17.34 55.46
N GLY A 846 -4.21 16.29 55.42
CA GLY A 846 -2.77 16.42 55.11
C GLY A 846 -2.46 16.64 53.63
N ALA A 847 -3.28 16.11 52.71
CA ALA A 847 -3.10 16.31 51.26
C ALA A 847 -3.45 17.74 50.80
N ALA A 848 -4.37 18.42 51.50
CA ALA A 848 -4.70 19.82 51.24
C ALA A 848 -3.58 20.79 51.68
N GLU A 849 -2.83 20.44 52.73
CA GLU A 849 -1.73 21.26 53.26
C GLU A 849 -0.47 21.22 52.36
N GLY A 850 -0.23 20.13 51.63
CA GLY A 850 0.93 19.98 50.73
C GLY A 850 0.80 20.67 49.35
N MET A 851 -0.40 21.13 48.97
CA MET A 851 -0.65 21.76 47.66
C MET A 851 -0.59 23.30 47.71
N HIS A 852 -0.27 23.89 48.87
CA HIS A 852 -0.23 25.33 49.12
C HIS A 852 1.15 26.01 48.97
N ASP A 853 2.20 25.28 48.58
CA ASP A 853 3.52 25.88 48.31
C ASP A 853 3.66 26.53 46.91
N GLY A 854 2.57 26.61 46.15
CA GLY A 854 2.45 27.42 44.93
C GLY A 854 1.65 28.69 45.18
N HIS A 855 2.34 29.84 45.23
CA HIS A 855 1.79 31.18 45.44
C HIS A 855 0.44 31.46 44.73
N PRO A 856 -0.64 31.83 45.46
CA PRO A 856 -1.81 32.47 44.87
C PRO A 856 -1.78 33.98 45.18
N GLU A 857 -1.23 34.79 44.27
CA GLU A 857 -1.55 36.22 44.24
C GLU A 857 -2.81 36.43 43.38
N GLY A 858 -3.92 36.76 44.05
CA GLY A 858 -5.07 37.41 43.41
C GLY A 858 -6.36 36.57 43.30
N LEU A 859 -7.02 36.30 44.41
CA LEU A 859 -8.47 36.01 44.43
C LEU A 859 -9.17 37.00 45.38
N PRO A 860 -10.15 37.80 44.92
CA PRO A 860 -10.86 38.73 45.78
C PRO A 860 -11.89 38.00 46.64
N ALA A 861 -11.74 38.12 47.96
CA ALA A 861 -12.70 37.66 48.95
C ALA A 861 -13.94 38.59 48.98
N ARG A 862 -15.01 38.22 48.27
CA ARG A 862 -16.40 38.56 48.61
C ARG A 862 -17.38 37.77 47.72
N LEU A 863 -18.07 36.80 48.30
CA LEU A 863 -19.27 36.19 47.74
C LEU A 863 -20.44 37.19 47.83
N PRO A 864 -21.16 37.49 46.75
CA PRO A 864 -22.48 38.10 46.84
C PRO A 864 -23.53 37.03 47.10
N ASP A 865 -24.23 37.15 48.23
CA ASP A 865 -25.55 36.52 48.42
C ASP A 865 -26.54 37.21 47.49
N GLY A 866 -26.89 36.54 46.38
CA GLY A 866 -28.00 37.00 45.54
C GLY A 866 -27.81 36.80 44.03
N VAL A 867 -27.70 35.55 43.58
CA VAL A 867 -27.95 35.22 42.17
C VAL A 867 -28.94 34.05 42.13
N ARG A 868 -30.24 34.37 42.16
CA ARG A 868 -31.25 33.48 41.58
C ARG A 868 -31.22 33.71 40.07
N GLY A 869 -30.24 33.11 39.40
CA GLY A 869 -30.12 33.14 37.95
C GLY A 869 -31.10 32.16 37.32
N ASN A 870 -32.13 32.68 36.67
CA ASN A 870 -32.94 31.97 35.68
C ASN A 870 -32.15 31.80 34.36
N GLU A 871 -30.89 31.36 34.42
CA GLU A 871 -30.18 30.97 33.21
C GLU A 871 -30.73 29.62 32.75
N PRO A 872 -31.22 29.49 31.51
CA PRO A 872 -31.62 28.19 30.98
C PRO A 872 -30.42 27.23 31.03
N PRO A 873 -30.64 25.93 31.30
CA PRO A 873 -29.56 24.96 31.31
C PRO A 873 -28.81 25.02 29.97
N PRO A 874 -27.47 24.89 29.96
CA PRO A 874 -26.69 24.97 28.74
C PRO A 874 -27.25 23.94 27.75
N ALA A 875 -27.62 24.43 26.57
CA ALA A 875 -27.91 23.57 25.42
C ALA A 875 -26.70 22.66 25.25
N TRP A 876 -26.92 21.35 25.32
CA TRP A 876 -25.90 20.34 25.02
C TRP A 876 -25.22 20.73 23.70
N PRO A 877 -23.88 20.85 23.63
CA PRO A 877 -23.25 21.12 22.36
C PRO A 877 -23.58 19.98 21.37
N PRO A 878 -23.71 20.29 20.07
CA PRO A 878 -23.78 19.26 19.04
C PRO A 878 -22.59 18.32 19.24
N ARG A 879 -22.85 17.02 19.37
CA ARG A 879 -21.75 16.06 19.50
C ARG A 879 -20.88 16.13 18.26
N VAL A 880 -19.59 16.34 18.44
CA VAL A 880 -18.63 16.29 17.33
C VAL A 880 -18.59 14.89 16.76
N LEU A 881 -18.71 13.87 17.62
CA LEU A 881 -18.78 12.47 17.22
C LEU A 881 -20.25 12.03 17.07
N ARG A 882 -20.61 11.71 15.83
CA ARG A 882 -21.88 11.08 15.50
C ARG A 882 -21.80 9.59 15.84
N LEU A 883 -22.16 9.23 17.07
CA LEU A 883 -22.05 7.86 17.58
C LEU A 883 -23.41 7.17 17.70
N CYS A 884 -23.44 5.86 17.43
CA CYS A 884 -24.55 5.02 17.86
C CYS A 884 -24.59 4.99 19.40
N ALA A 885 -25.70 5.44 19.99
CA ALA A 885 -25.87 5.53 21.43
C ALA A 885 -26.10 4.18 22.12
N ASN A 886 -26.21 3.08 21.36
CA ASN A 886 -26.28 1.74 21.94
C ASN A 886 -24.88 1.27 22.32
N PRO A 887 -24.54 1.11 23.62
CA PRO A 887 -23.20 0.68 24.03
C PRO A 887 -22.87 -0.76 23.59
N GLY A 888 -23.89 -1.57 23.25
CA GLY A 888 -23.71 -2.90 22.67
C GLY A 888 -23.77 -2.91 21.14
N CYS A 889 -23.56 -1.78 20.48
CA CYS A 889 -23.60 -1.71 19.02
C CYS A 889 -22.42 -2.47 18.40
N THR A 890 -22.73 -3.53 17.66
CA THR A 890 -21.78 -4.32 16.86
C THR A 890 -21.91 -4.05 15.36
N ASN A 891 -22.57 -2.95 14.98
CA ASN A 891 -22.61 -2.53 13.59
C ASN A 891 -21.27 -1.86 13.22
N PHE A 892 -20.51 -2.55 12.37
CA PHE A 892 -19.25 -2.12 11.76
C PHE A 892 -19.38 -1.91 10.25
N ALA A 893 -20.61 -1.84 9.72
CA ALA A 893 -20.85 -1.67 8.29
C ALA A 893 -20.39 -0.28 7.78
N GLY A 894 -20.09 -0.21 6.49
CA GLY A 894 -19.67 1.01 5.80
C GLY A 894 -18.19 1.36 5.99
N PRO A 895 -17.70 2.36 5.24
CA PRO A 895 -16.26 2.65 5.13
C PRO A 895 -15.66 3.36 6.36
N ALA A 896 -16.46 4.06 7.15
CA ALA A 896 -16.02 4.68 8.42
C ALA A 896 -17.20 4.84 9.40
N GLU A 897 -16.91 5.18 10.66
CA GLU A 897 -17.95 5.37 11.69
C GLU A 897 -18.76 6.62 11.41
N ALA A 898 -18.10 7.64 10.88
CA ALA A 898 -18.69 8.90 10.46
C ALA A 898 -19.77 8.73 9.39
N ASP A 899 -19.60 7.71 8.53
CA ASP A 899 -20.47 7.44 7.37
C ASP A 899 -21.69 6.59 7.70
N LEU A 900 -21.82 6.11 8.95
CA LEU A 900 -22.98 5.31 9.34
C LEU A 900 -24.27 6.14 9.21
N PRO A 901 -25.32 5.62 8.53
CA PRO A 901 -26.61 6.27 8.50
C PRO A 901 -27.26 6.20 9.88
N LEU A 902 -27.15 7.29 10.64
CA LEU A 902 -27.66 7.37 12.00
C LEU A 902 -29.08 7.93 12.06
N LEU A 903 -29.99 7.15 12.65
CA LEU A 903 -31.36 7.53 12.99
C LEU A 903 -31.40 8.23 14.35
N MET A 904 -31.96 9.43 14.40
CA MET A 904 -32.26 10.10 15.66
C MET A 904 -33.39 9.37 16.41
N CYS A 905 -33.31 9.36 17.74
CA CYS A 905 -34.42 8.93 18.55
C CYS A 905 -35.63 9.85 18.33
N ASN A 906 -36.74 9.32 17.80
CA ASN A 906 -37.99 10.09 17.64
C ASN A 906 -38.52 10.69 18.96
N GLY A 907 -38.07 10.15 20.10
CA GLY A 907 -38.39 10.62 21.43
C GLY A 907 -37.72 11.96 21.77
N CYS A 908 -36.46 11.86 22.23
CA CYS A 908 -35.69 13.02 22.67
C CYS A 908 -34.95 13.75 21.55
N GLN A 909 -34.76 13.10 20.39
CA GLN A 909 -33.95 13.58 19.26
C GLN A 909 -32.55 14.07 19.68
N ALA A 910 -32.03 13.55 20.79
CA ALA A 910 -30.73 13.91 21.37
C ALA A 910 -29.70 12.78 21.25
N VAL A 911 -30.14 11.58 20.86
CA VAL A 911 -29.29 10.42 20.68
C VAL A 911 -29.54 9.80 19.31
N TRP A 912 -28.49 9.20 18.75
CA TRP A 912 -28.46 8.62 17.41
C TRP A 912 -28.26 7.10 17.48
N TYR A 913 -28.76 6.38 16.47
CA TYR A 913 -28.62 4.93 16.36
C TYR A 913 -28.38 4.54 14.92
N CYS A 914 -27.48 3.59 14.66
CA CYS A 914 -27.26 3.07 13.30
C CYS A 914 -28.44 2.25 12.73
N GLY A 915 -29.51 2.07 13.52
CA GLY A 915 -30.73 1.38 13.08
C GLY A 915 -31.73 1.16 14.22
N GLN A 916 -32.95 0.77 13.87
CA GLN A 916 -34.01 0.48 14.86
C GLN A 916 -33.65 -0.67 15.80
N GLY A 917 -32.83 -1.63 15.36
CA GLY A 917 -32.34 -2.73 16.21
C GLY A 917 -31.58 -2.21 17.42
N CYS A 918 -30.53 -1.41 17.18
CA CYS A 918 -29.75 -0.75 18.22
C CYS A 918 -30.60 0.15 19.12
N GLN A 919 -31.56 0.90 18.54
CA GLN A 919 -32.50 1.69 19.33
C GLN A 919 -33.32 0.83 20.28
N ARG A 920 -33.93 -0.27 19.79
CA ARG A 920 -34.74 -1.19 20.62
C ARG A 920 -33.93 -1.87 21.70
N GLN A 921 -32.69 -2.29 21.39
CA GLN A 921 -31.79 -2.88 22.37
C GLN A 921 -31.43 -1.87 23.46
N HIS A 922 -31.00 -0.66 23.08
CA HIS A 922 -30.68 0.40 24.03
C HIS A 922 -31.90 0.80 24.88
N TRP A 923 -33.09 0.81 24.28
CA TRP A 923 -34.35 1.08 24.97
C TRP A 923 -34.66 0.05 26.07
N ARG A 924 -34.39 -1.24 25.81
CA ARG A 924 -34.72 -2.36 26.72
C ARG A 924 -33.63 -2.64 27.75
N ALA A 925 -32.36 -2.69 27.33
CA ALA A 925 -31.27 -3.26 28.12
C ALA A 925 -30.68 -2.28 29.14
N THR A 926 -30.49 -1.02 28.76
CA THR A 926 -29.77 -0.03 29.59
C THR A 926 -30.64 1.17 29.98
N GLY A 927 -31.93 1.14 29.62
CA GLY A 927 -32.91 2.08 30.18
C GLY A 927 -32.97 3.45 29.53
N HIS A 928 -32.63 3.61 28.24
CA HIS A 928 -32.88 4.89 27.53
C HIS A 928 -34.33 5.36 27.69
N ARG A 929 -35.28 4.43 27.84
CA ARG A 929 -36.68 4.72 28.17
C ARG A 929 -36.83 5.71 29.34
N GLY A 930 -36.05 5.55 30.41
CA GLY A 930 -36.10 6.43 31.58
C GLY A 930 -35.44 7.79 31.35
N ALA A 931 -34.35 7.83 30.57
CA ALA A 931 -33.62 9.06 30.26
C ALA A 931 -34.28 9.90 29.15
N CYS A 932 -35.06 9.28 28.27
CA CYS A 932 -35.59 9.91 27.06
C CYS A 932 -36.46 11.13 27.37
N ALA A 933 -37.34 11.04 28.37
CA ALA A 933 -38.20 12.16 28.78
C ALA A 933 -37.39 13.35 29.32
N GLY A 934 -36.36 13.09 30.13
CA GLY A 934 -35.48 14.14 30.67
C GLY A 934 -34.67 14.84 29.58
N LEU A 935 -34.14 14.08 28.61
CA LEU A 935 -33.43 14.64 27.46
C LEU A 935 -34.34 15.47 26.55
N ARG A 936 -35.59 15.02 26.34
CA ARG A 936 -36.60 15.80 25.60
C ARG A 936 -36.88 17.13 26.30
N ALA A 937 -37.16 17.10 27.59
CA ALA A 937 -37.46 18.30 28.37
C ALA A 937 -36.28 19.28 28.38
N ALA A 938 -35.05 18.79 28.52
CA ALA A 938 -33.84 19.62 28.44
C ALA A 938 -33.71 20.32 27.07
N ARG A 939 -33.98 19.60 25.98
CA ARG A 939 -33.97 20.17 24.63
C ARG A 939 -35.07 21.21 24.43
N GLU A 940 -36.30 20.92 24.86
CA GLU A 940 -37.43 21.87 24.77
C GLU A 940 -37.15 23.15 25.57
N ALA A 941 -36.56 23.02 26.76
CA ALA A 941 -36.13 24.16 27.57
C ALA A 941 -35.06 25.00 26.87
N ALA A 942 -34.10 24.36 26.18
CA ALA A 942 -33.09 25.06 25.39
C ALA A 942 -33.70 25.77 24.16
N ALA A 943 -34.71 25.18 23.50
CA ALA A 943 -35.38 25.78 22.36
C ALA A 943 -36.33 26.93 22.72
N GLY A 944 -36.91 26.90 23.93
CA GLY A 944 -37.84 27.92 24.42
C GLY A 944 -37.19 29.15 25.09
N GLY A 945 -35.87 29.17 25.23
CA GLY A 945 -35.12 30.27 25.87
C GLY A 945 -34.60 31.35 24.91
N GLY A 946 -35.13 31.40 23.67
CA GLY A 946 -34.75 32.35 22.63
C GLY A 946 -35.54 33.65 22.64
#